data_AF-A0A7R9L0G5-F1
#
_entry.id   AF-A0A7R9L0G5-F1
#
_cell.length_a   1.000
_cell.length_b   1.000
_cell.length_c   1.000
_cell.angle_alpha   90.00
_cell.angle_beta   90.00
_cell.angle_gamma   90.00
#
_symmetry.space_group_name_H-M   'P 1'
#
loop_
_entity.id
_entity.type
_entity.pdbx_description
1 polymer ?
#
loop_
_entity_poly.entity_id
_entity_poly.type
_entity_poly.pdbx_seq_one_letter_code
_entity_poly.pdbx_strand_id
1 'polypeptide(L)'
;MNKLVKKSLPLVCVVTQLMAMLLFAFSFFDVEETLFSPGSAANTGHTIGPRSAVDLIRSDVHYKQIDDYCRPRLTTTTAKPMFNKLVLVVIDALRHDFIPSIDRPPKSVQSGDRRHRHRRASGDSGGHRMPFTESIMQTNGVGLVSISATPTVTMPRIKAMISGTLPSFMDFILNLSAYRFNGENIVENAFKANKKTVFFGDDTWIQLLPKEVFAKYNGTSSFFATDYTEVDTNVTYCVRRELKALHEWDVMITHYLGVDHIGHSHGGYHSKLMPKKLLEMDAVVESIYTRVSAPDVREPYLVVITGDHGMTDIGNHGGNTPAETDTALVFLTTNGTKVGPKPVKASPDGRAERVLQVDISPTLSALIGLPLPNKSIGKVMLNVLDALSMPTDQQLCHMFANAVQISRLLPELSADHKSAAEKAFKFHTKLMANQTDTTFNADYHYKTAADSYDTLIASIQLKLMTKYTEKSFFSLITLSLLFAIVSIVGFAFIDYRNRCSILWTKVKDIQTVFAIVVVALNCVLLLSTSYMEYEHYFWYYMTSTIAFIQLAIAVRNHYRSAHPAIVSLVDPFTTLQENTLLQMLAVVLILILARVCNYWNVLNGEDIGQWLNKSDNKRVLSALVICSLIAISYLMSTKRFGKQQCLLISGLFWVYLY
;
A
#
# COMPACT_ATOMS: atom_id res chain seq x y z
N MET A 1 31.72 -53.58 5.01
CA MET A 1 30.30 -53.27 5.38
C MET A 1 30.04 -51.83 5.87
N ASN A 2 31.03 -50.95 6.09
CA ASN A 2 30.83 -49.57 6.60
C ASN A 2 30.59 -48.46 5.55
N LYS A 3 30.14 -48.77 4.33
CA LYS A 3 29.91 -47.78 3.24
C LYS A 3 28.44 -47.52 2.89
N LEU A 4 27.48 -48.24 3.49
CA LEU A 4 26.06 -48.12 3.14
C LEU A 4 25.20 -47.43 4.20
N VAL A 5 25.61 -47.39 5.47
CA VAL A 5 24.85 -46.73 6.55
C VAL A 5 25.13 -45.21 6.62
N LYS A 6 26.22 -44.70 6.01
CA LYS A 6 26.52 -43.26 5.88
C LYS A 6 25.63 -42.50 4.86
N LYS A 7 24.71 -43.18 4.18
CA LYS A 7 23.85 -42.60 3.12
C LYS A 7 22.38 -42.41 3.50
N SER A 8 21.91 -42.95 4.62
CA SER A 8 20.48 -42.90 4.97
C SER A 8 20.10 -41.75 5.90
N LEU A 9 21.04 -41.22 6.71
CA LEU A 9 20.75 -40.08 7.60
C LEU A 9 20.48 -38.76 6.85
N PRO A 10 21.22 -38.41 5.77
CA PRO A 10 20.90 -37.23 4.95
C PRO A 10 19.54 -37.35 4.26
N LEU A 11 19.14 -38.56 3.85
CA LEU A 11 17.86 -38.80 3.21
C LEU A 11 16.70 -38.71 4.21
N VAL A 12 16.87 -39.23 5.43
CA VAL A 12 15.88 -39.10 6.51
C VAL A 12 15.74 -37.63 6.92
N CYS A 13 16.83 -36.87 7.11
CA CYS A 13 16.76 -35.44 7.38
C CYS A 13 16.09 -34.65 6.24
N VAL A 14 16.37 -34.99 4.98
CA VAL A 14 15.71 -34.37 3.81
C VAL A 14 14.22 -34.73 3.75
N VAL A 15 13.82 -35.97 4.02
CA VAL A 15 12.41 -36.40 4.03
C VAL A 15 11.65 -35.84 5.22
N THR A 16 12.25 -35.77 6.42
CA THR A 16 11.65 -35.14 7.61
C THR A 16 11.55 -33.62 7.44
N GLN A 17 12.53 -32.98 6.80
CA GLN A 17 12.46 -31.55 6.43
C GLN A 17 11.41 -31.31 5.34
N LEU A 18 11.28 -32.19 4.33
CA LEU A 18 10.23 -32.11 3.31
C LEU A 18 8.83 -32.36 3.91
N MET A 19 8.69 -33.26 4.88
CA MET A 19 7.44 -33.48 5.64
C MET A 19 7.12 -32.31 6.56
N ALA A 20 8.12 -31.70 7.21
CA ALA A 20 7.93 -30.48 8.00
C ALA A 20 7.62 -29.26 7.13
N MET A 21 8.20 -29.17 5.92
CA MET A 21 7.88 -28.19 4.89
C MET A 21 6.49 -28.41 4.27
N LEU A 22 6.06 -29.66 4.10
CA LEU A 22 4.69 -30.01 3.67
C LEU A 22 3.68 -29.72 4.77
N LEU A 23 3.95 -30.11 6.02
CA LEU A 23 3.10 -29.78 7.16
C LEU A 23 3.04 -28.27 7.39
N PHE A 24 4.15 -27.53 7.26
CA PHE A 24 4.17 -26.06 7.33
C PHE A 24 3.44 -25.42 6.14
N ALA A 25 3.62 -25.93 4.91
CA ALA A 25 2.89 -25.47 3.73
C ALA A 25 1.38 -25.74 3.85
N PHE A 26 0.95 -26.87 4.41
CA PHE A 26 -0.46 -27.18 4.64
C PHE A 26 -1.05 -26.47 5.88
N SER A 27 -0.24 -25.94 6.79
CA SER A 27 -0.71 -25.25 8.02
C SER A 27 -0.78 -23.72 7.89
N PHE A 28 -0.17 -23.12 6.85
CA PHE A 28 -0.11 -21.67 6.65
C PHE A 28 -0.96 -21.16 5.48
N PHE A 29 -1.57 -22.09 4.73
CA PHE A 29 -2.75 -21.78 3.94
C PHE A 29 -3.96 -21.82 4.88
N ASP A 30 -4.24 -20.71 5.53
CA ASP A 30 -5.62 -20.41 5.92
C ASP A 30 -6.38 -20.12 4.61
N VAL A 31 -6.70 -21.20 3.92
CA VAL A 31 -7.83 -21.20 2.99
C VAL A 31 -9.03 -21.17 3.91
N GLU A 32 -9.61 -19.99 4.07
CA GLU A 32 -11.01 -19.97 4.40
C GLU A 32 -11.75 -20.61 3.22
N GLU A 33 -12.23 -21.82 3.48
CA GLU A 33 -13.16 -22.55 2.67
C GLU A 33 -14.37 -21.65 2.38
N THR A 34 -14.68 -21.48 1.10
CA THR A 34 -16.00 -21.93 0.66
C THR A 34 -15.90 -22.50 -0.75
N LEU A 35 -16.30 -23.77 -0.83
CA LEU A 35 -16.88 -24.46 -1.99
C LEU A 35 -15.92 -25.21 -2.92
N PHE A 36 -15.46 -26.36 -2.43
CA PHE A 36 -15.45 -27.55 -3.28
C PHE A 36 -16.88 -28.08 -3.46
N SER A 37 -17.31 -28.13 -4.72
CA SER A 37 -17.90 -29.36 -5.26
C SER A 37 -17.40 -29.53 -6.70
N PRO A 38 -16.61 -30.58 -7.01
CA PRO A 38 -16.13 -30.84 -8.36
C PRO A 38 -17.06 -31.80 -9.11
N GLY A 39 -17.35 -31.48 -10.38
CA GLY A 39 -17.97 -32.37 -11.38
C GLY A 39 -18.97 -31.60 -12.26
N SER A 40 -18.90 -31.57 -13.59
CA SER A 40 -18.25 -32.48 -14.53
C SER A 40 -18.06 -31.84 -15.91
N ALA A 41 -17.01 -32.33 -16.58
CA ALA A 41 -16.87 -32.52 -18.03
C ALA A 41 -17.06 -31.34 -19.00
N ALA A 42 -15.92 -30.95 -19.58
CA ALA A 42 -15.87 -30.41 -20.93
C ALA A 42 -16.32 -31.46 -21.95
N ASN A 43 -17.09 -31.05 -22.96
CA ASN A 43 -16.81 -31.50 -24.33
C ASN A 43 -17.32 -30.51 -25.40
N THR A 44 -16.33 -29.98 -26.13
CA THR A 44 -16.26 -29.67 -27.58
C THR A 44 -17.49 -29.14 -28.35
N GLY A 45 -17.27 -28.01 -29.03
CA GLY A 45 -18.09 -27.59 -30.17
C GLY A 45 -17.66 -26.23 -30.75
N HIS A 46 -17.01 -26.25 -31.91
CA HIS A 46 -16.73 -25.06 -32.72
C HIS A 46 -18.00 -24.23 -32.96
N THR A 47 -18.06 -22.98 -32.51
CA THR A 47 -18.95 -21.95 -33.08
C THR A 47 -18.46 -20.55 -32.74
N ILE A 48 -18.44 -19.68 -33.76
CA ILE A 48 -18.57 -18.21 -33.78
C ILE A 48 -17.87 -17.47 -32.60
N GLY A 49 -16.79 -16.75 -32.91
CA GLY A 49 -15.96 -16.03 -31.93
C GLY A 49 -16.78 -15.21 -30.90
N PRO A 50 -16.35 -15.17 -29.63
CA PRO A 50 -17.15 -14.62 -28.55
C PRO A 50 -17.41 -13.12 -28.75
N ARG A 51 -18.67 -12.72 -28.62
CA ARG A 51 -19.07 -11.32 -28.44
C ARG A 51 -18.30 -10.75 -27.24
N SER A 52 -17.77 -9.53 -27.35
CA SER A 52 -17.08 -8.91 -26.21
C SER A 52 -18.03 -8.78 -25.02
N ALA A 53 -17.50 -8.78 -23.79
CA ALA A 53 -18.27 -8.56 -22.55
C ALA A 53 -19.28 -7.38 -22.66
N VAL A 54 -18.90 -6.35 -23.41
CA VAL A 54 -19.66 -5.13 -23.63
C VAL A 54 -20.80 -5.33 -24.61
N ASP A 55 -20.57 -6.12 -25.66
CA ASP A 55 -21.60 -6.42 -26.64
C ASP A 55 -22.74 -7.23 -26.03
N LEU A 56 -22.43 -8.04 -25.01
CA LEU A 56 -23.43 -8.75 -24.21
C LEU A 56 -24.28 -7.77 -23.39
N ILE A 57 -23.65 -6.82 -22.69
CA ILE A 57 -24.37 -5.75 -21.98
C ILE A 57 -25.22 -4.91 -22.93
N ARG A 58 -24.67 -4.56 -24.10
CA ARG A 58 -25.36 -3.76 -25.12
C ARG A 58 -26.52 -4.51 -25.79
N SER A 59 -26.51 -5.84 -25.74
CA SER A 59 -27.58 -6.67 -26.28
C SER A 59 -28.79 -6.81 -25.35
N ASP A 60 -28.70 -6.33 -24.12
CA ASP A 60 -29.83 -6.28 -23.20
C ASP A 60 -30.94 -5.37 -23.75
N VAL A 61 -32.19 -5.83 -23.65
CA VAL A 61 -33.37 -5.13 -24.18
C VAL A 61 -33.58 -3.74 -23.58
N HIS A 62 -33.10 -3.52 -22.35
CA HIS A 62 -33.22 -2.26 -21.63
C HIS A 62 -32.05 -1.30 -21.87
N TYR A 63 -30.91 -1.80 -22.38
CA TYR A 63 -29.68 -1.00 -22.51
C TYR A 63 -29.90 0.29 -23.29
N LYS A 64 -30.49 0.20 -24.49
CA LYS A 64 -30.68 1.35 -25.37
C LYS A 64 -31.56 2.42 -24.73
N GLN A 65 -32.62 2.01 -24.05
CA GLN A 65 -33.54 2.93 -23.37
C GLN A 65 -32.84 3.69 -22.23
N ILE A 66 -32.03 3.00 -21.42
CA ILE A 66 -31.27 3.61 -20.33
C ILE A 66 -30.19 4.54 -20.89
N ASP A 67 -29.46 4.10 -21.92
CA ASP A 67 -28.40 4.89 -22.54
C ASP A 67 -28.93 6.18 -23.18
N ASP A 68 -30.06 6.11 -23.89
CA ASP A 68 -30.73 7.29 -24.45
C ASP A 68 -31.22 8.25 -23.34
N TYR A 69 -31.61 7.74 -22.18
CA TYR A 69 -32.00 8.56 -21.02
C TYR A 69 -30.81 9.19 -20.29
N CYS A 70 -29.74 8.42 -20.06
CA CYS A 70 -28.60 8.82 -19.26
C CYS A 70 -27.57 9.64 -20.03
N ARG A 71 -27.30 9.33 -21.31
CA ARG A 71 -26.26 9.99 -22.09
C ARG A 71 -26.41 11.52 -22.13
N PRO A 72 -27.60 12.12 -22.36
CA PRO A 72 -27.76 13.57 -22.33
C PRO A 72 -27.57 14.18 -20.92
N ARG A 73 -27.80 13.39 -19.87
CA ARG A 73 -27.65 13.78 -18.45
C ARG A 73 -26.22 13.66 -17.94
N LEU A 74 -25.34 12.98 -18.67
CA LEU A 74 -23.94 12.76 -18.28
C LEU A 74 -22.94 13.47 -19.21
N THR A 75 -23.35 13.89 -20.41
CA THR A 75 -22.45 14.52 -21.38
C THR A 75 -22.29 16.02 -21.12
N THR A 76 -21.05 16.49 -21.20
CA THR A 76 -20.63 17.87 -20.89
C THR A 76 -21.30 18.95 -21.74
N THR A 77 -21.86 18.59 -22.89
CA THR A 77 -22.56 19.51 -23.80
C THR A 77 -23.97 19.86 -23.34
N THR A 78 -24.60 19.04 -22.50
CA THR A 78 -26.02 19.20 -22.11
C THR A 78 -26.26 19.06 -20.60
N ALA A 79 -25.38 18.36 -19.87
CA ALA A 79 -25.50 18.15 -18.45
C ALA A 79 -24.78 19.25 -17.65
N LYS A 80 -25.48 19.82 -16.65
CA LYS A 80 -24.84 20.68 -15.65
C LYS A 80 -24.21 19.78 -14.59
N PRO A 81 -22.87 19.81 -14.39
CA PRO A 81 -22.24 19.03 -13.34
C PRO A 81 -22.75 19.49 -11.97
N MET A 82 -22.69 18.59 -10.98
CA MET A 82 -23.03 18.94 -9.60
C MET A 82 -22.08 20.04 -9.07
N PHE A 83 -20.79 19.90 -9.39
CA PHE A 83 -19.77 20.89 -9.06
C PHE A 83 -19.04 21.36 -10.32
N ASN A 84 -19.05 22.68 -10.55
CA ASN A 84 -18.29 23.26 -11.65
C ASN A 84 -16.80 23.38 -11.31
N LYS A 85 -16.50 23.52 -10.01
CA LYS A 85 -15.18 23.81 -9.48
C LYS A 85 -14.72 22.70 -8.53
N LEU A 86 -13.44 22.33 -8.61
CA LEU A 86 -12.79 21.34 -7.76
C LEU A 86 -11.54 21.91 -7.10
N VAL A 87 -11.37 21.64 -5.81
CA VAL A 87 -10.08 21.74 -5.11
C VAL A 87 -9.71 20.36 -4.59
N LEU A 88 -8.63 19.78 -5.10
CA LEU A 88 -8.07 18.51 -4.65
C LEU A 88 -6.82 18.79 -3.82
N VAL A 89 -6.92 18.59 -2.51
CA VAL A 89 -5.84 18.74 -1.53
C VAL A 89 -5.29 17.37 -1.22
N VAL A 90 -4.11 17.07 -1.78
CA VAL A 90 -3.37 15.84 -1.48
C VAL A 90 -2.31 16.16 -0.43
N ILE A 91 -2.34 15.45 0.69
CA ILE A 91 -1.35 15.57 1.76
C ILE A 91 -0.61 14.24 1.83
N ASP A 92 0.67 14.24 1.51
CA ASP A 92 1.51 13.05 1.45
C ASP A 92 1.54 12.34 2.81
N ALA A 93 1.26 11.04 2.80
CA ALA A 93 1.18 10.19 3.97
C ALA A 93 0.08 10.56 5.01
N LEU A 94 -1.02 11.20 4.59
CA LEU A 94 -2.15 11.53 5.47
C LEU A 94 -2.99 10.29 5.85
N ARG A 95 -2.61 9.67 6.96
CA ARG A 95 -3.35 8.57 7.60
C ARG A 95 -4.75 8.99 8.03
N HIS A 96 -5.69 8.06 7.97
CA HIS A 96 -7.06 8.29 8.42
C HIS A 96 -7.16 8.65 9.91
N ASP A 97 -6.30 8.07 10.76
CA ASP A 97 -6.28 8.29 12.21
C ASP A 97 -5.67 9.64 12.64
N PHE A 98 -5.16 10.43 11.70
CA PHE A 98 -4.87 11.85 11.92
C PHE A 98 -6.15 12.72 11.96
N ILE A 99 -7.28 12.18 11.49
CA ILE A 99 -8.61 12.80 11.54
C ILE A 99 -9.57 11.82 12.24
N PRO A 100 -9.52 11.69 13.57
CA PRO A 100 -10.21 10.61 14.31
C PRO A 100 -11.73 10.54 14.11
N SER A 101 -12.37 11.65 13.72
CA SER A 101 -13.80 11.68 13.43
C SER A 101 -14.20 10.93 12.14
N ILE A 102 -13.25 10.59 11.27
CA ILE A 102 -13.47 9.65 10.16
C ILE A 102 -13.82 8.27 10.71
N ASP A 103 -13.03 7.75 11.66
CA ASP A 103 -13.22 6.40 12.24
C ASP A 103 -14.40 6.31 13.21
N ARG A 104 -14.76 7.42 13.85
CA ARG A 104 -15.80 7.50 14.87
C ARG A 104 -16.81 8.58 14.50
N PRO A 105 -17.61 8.41 13.43
CA PRO A 105 -18.65 9.38 13.10
C PRO A 105 -19.61 9.50 14.29
N PRO A 106 -20.05 10.72 14.67
CA PRO A 106 -20.93 10.91 15.81
C PRO A 106 -22.21 10.10 15.62
N LYS A 107 -22.57 9.30 16.65
CA LYS A 107 -23.84 8.59 16.68
C LYS A 107 -24.96 9.60 16.47
N SER A 108 -25.83 9.35 15.49
CA SER A 108 -27.05 10.13 15.27
C SER A 108 -27.73 10.37 16.61
N VAL A 109 -27.95 11.63 16.98
CA VAL A 109 -28.65 12.00 18.20
C VAL A 109 -30.07 11.44 18.12
N GLN A 110 -30.30 10.24 18.66
CA GLN A 110 -31.63 9.85 19.08
C GLN A 110 -31.96 10.71 20.29
N SER A 111 -32.95 11.59 20.11
CA SER A 111 -33.56 12.37 21.17
C SER A 111 -33.95 11.45 22.33
N GLY A 112 -33.28 11.54 23.48
CA GLY A 112 -33.66 10.67 24.58
C GLY A 112 -32.96 10.86 25.92
N ASP A 113 -31.66 11.18 25.97
CA ASP A 113 -30.99 11.11 27.28
C ASP A 113 -30.00 12.26 27.56
N ARG A 114 -30.49 13.24 28.33
CA ARG A 114 -29.73 14.40 28.82
C ARG A 114 -28.94 14.12 30.10
N ARG A 115 -28.80 12.87 30.56
CA ARG A 115 -28.19 12.58 31.88
C ARG A 115 -26.74 12.09 31.90
N HIS A 116 -26.07 11.95 30.75
CA HIS A 116 -24.69 11.44 30.71
C HIS A 116 -23.64 12.41 30.17
N ARG A 117 -23.78 13.72 30.42
CA ARG A 117 -22.82 14.74 29.93
C ARG A 117 -21.58 14.97 30.81
N HIS A 118 -21.41 14.27 31.95
CA HIS A 118 -20.37 14.61 32.94
C HIS A 118 -19.34 13.52 33.27
N ARG A 119 -19.13 12.49 32.43
CA ARG A 119 -18.14 11.44 32.73
C ARG A 119 -17.32 10.93 31.54
N ARG A 120 -16.80 11.84 30.71
CA ARG A 120 -15.78 11.53 29.70
C ARG A 120 -14.68 12.58 29.69
N ALA A 121 -13.87 12.57 30.74
CA ALA A 121 -12.63 13.32 30.83
C ALA A 121 -11.63 12.51 31.68
N SER A 122 -11.13 11.42 31.12
CA SER A 122 -9.95 10.70 31.64
C SER A 122 -9.59 9.55 30.69
N GLY A 123 -8.55 9.73 29.86
CA GLY A 123 -7.74 8.61 29.38
C GLY A 123 -7.51 8.38 27.88
N ASP A 124 -7.70 9.35 26.98
CA ASP A 124 -7.19 9.19 25.60
C ASP A 124 -6.63 10.52 25.07
N SER A 125 -5.31 10.62 25.00
CA SER A 125 -4.57 11.80 24.54
C SER A 125 -4.48 11.85 23.00
N GLY A 126 -5.55 11.49 22.29
CA GLY A 126 -5.69 11.70 20.85
C GLY A 126 -6.30 13.06 20.59
N GLY A 127 -5.55 14.15 20.84
CA GLY A 127 -6.04 15.51 20.57
C GLY A 127 -6.42 15.68 19.10
N HIS A 128 -7.57 16.30 18.83
CA HIS A 128 -8.01 16.65 17.47
C HIS A 128 -6.89 17.41 16.74
N ARG A 129 -6.33 16.79 15.69
CA ARG A 129 -5.15 17.31 14.98
C ARG A 129 -5.52 18.16 13.76
N MET A 130 -6.74 17.97 13.25
CA MET A 130 -7.34 18.76 12.16
C MET A 130 -8.76 19.23 12.53
N PRO A 131 -8.92 20.05 13.59
CA PRO A 131 -10.22 20.39 14.17
C PRO A 131 -11.20 21.09 13.20
N PHE A 132 -10.73 21.95 12.30
CA PHE A 132 -11.59 22.58 11.30
C PHE A 132 -12.15 21.53 10.35
N THR A 133 -11.29 20.68 9.79
CA THR A 133 -11.66 19.62 8.85
C THR A 133 -12.66 18.66 9.50
N GLU A 134 -12.41 18.25 10.75
CA GLU A 134 -13.34 17.42 11.52
C GLU A 134 -14.71 18.10 11.71
N SER A 135 -14.73 19.39 12.05
CA SER A 135 -15.96 20.15 12.30
C SER A 135 -16.78 20.35 11.03
N ILE A 136 -16.15 20.79 9.93
CA ILE A 136 -16.86 21.10 8.69
C ILE A 136 -17.40 19.83 8.01
N MET A 137 -16.67 18.72 8.12
CA MET A 137 -17.13 17.43 7.64
C MET A 137 -18.50 17.07 8.25
N GLN A 138 -18.73 17.28 9.54
CA GLN A 138 -20.01 16.94 10.17
C GLN A 138 -21.23 17.71 9.63
N THR A 139 -21.01 18.84 8.95
CA THR A 139 -22.08 19.73 8.48
C THR A 139 -22.20 19.76 6.97
N ASN A 140 -21.06 19.69 6.28
CA ASN A 140 -20.94 19.96 4.85
C ASN A 140 -20.06 18.93 4.13
N GLY A 141 -19.82 17.75 4.69
CA GLY A 141 -19.00 16.75 4.00
C GLY A 141 -19.02 15.32 4.52
N VAL A 142 -18.40 14.43 3.78
CA VAL A 142 -18.35 13.00 4.12
C VAL A 142 -16.90 12.56 4.27
N GLY A 143 -16.62 11.87 5.37
CA GLY A 143 -15.32 11.24 5.65
C GLY A 143 -15.37 9.74 5.46
N LEU A 144 -14.36 9.20 4.79
CA LEU A 144 -14.16 7.79 4.49
C LEU A 144 -12.69 7.44 4.71
N VAL A 145 -12.39 6.15 4.71
CA VAL A 145 -11.02 5.67 4.62
C VAL A 145 -10.75 5.15 3.22
N SER A 146 -9.73 5.71 2.56
CA SER A 146 -9.29 5.23 1.26
C SER A 146 -8.14 4.24 1.42
N ILE A 147 -8.35 3.03 0.91
CA ILE A 147 -7.36 1.95 0.93
C ILE A 147 -6.53 2.02 -0.34
N SER A 148 -5.25 2.36 -0.19
CA SER A 148 -4.29 2.33 -1.28
C SER A 148 -3.71 0.92 -1.46
N ALA A 149 -3.54 0.49 -2.71
CA ALA A 149 -2.83 -0.75 -3.01
C ALA A 149 -1.32 -0.60 -2.75
N THR A 150 -0.58 -1.71 -2.71
CA THR A 150 0.88 -1.66 -2.70
C THR A 150 1.47 -1.47 -4.10
N PRO A 151 2.70 -0.92 -4.22
CA PRO A 151 3.47 -0.28 -3.16
C PRO A 151 2.87 1.08 -2.78
N THR A 152 2.94 1.42 -1.50
CA THR A 152 2.48 2.69 -0.91
C THR A 152 3.54 3.77 -1.09
N VAL A 153 3.78 4.15 -2.35
CA VAL A 153 4.76 5.15 -2.78
C VAL A 153 4.06 6.22 -3.62
N THR A 154 4.40 7.49 -3.38
CA THR A 154 3.78 8.70 -3.93
C THR A 154 3.37 8.61 -5.41
N MET A 155 4.30 8.43 -6.35
CA MET A 155 3.99 8.46 -7.79
C MET A 155 2.98 7.36 -8.23
N PRO A 156 3.17 6.06 -7.89
CA PRO A 156 2.16 5.03 -8.11
C PRO A 156 0.77 5.37 -7.55
N ARG A 157 0.71 6.01 -6.38
CA ARG A 157 -0.55 6.35 -5.71
C ARG A 157 -1.26 7.52 -6.37
N ILE A 158 -0.53 8.58 -6.72
CA ILE A 158 -1.06 9.70 -7.52
C ILE A 158 -1.68 9.16 -8.82
N LYS A 159 -0.94 8.30 -9.54
CA LYS A 159 -1.43 7.67 -10.77
C LYS A 159 -2.73 6.89 -10.52
N ALA A 160 -2.79 6.06 -9.48
CA ALA A 160 -3.98 5.28 -9.16
C ALA A 160 -5.18 6.18 -8.84
N MET A 161 -4.96 7.22 -8.04
CA MET A 161 -5.98 8.18 -7.61
C MET A 161 -6.61 8.96 -8.78
N ILE A 162 -5.80 9.41 -9.75
CA ILE A 162 -6.29 10.24 -10.87
C ILE A 162 -6.80 9.43 -12.07
N SER A 163 -6.37 8.18 -12.22
CA SER A 163 -6.74 7.32 -13.36
C SER A 163 -7.74 6.22 -13.01
N GLY A 164 -7.82 5.84 -11.74
CA GLY A 164 -8.58 4.68 -11.29
C GLY A 164 -7.97 3.35 -11.73
N THR A 165 -6.69 3.34 -12.10
CA THR A 165 -5.97 2.12 -12.51
C THR A 165 -5.06 1.62 -11.39
N LEU A 166 -4.83 0.30 -11.33
CA LEU A 166 -3.79 -0.22 -10.45
C LEU A 166 -2.42 0.15 -11.00
N PRO A 167 -1.47 0.55 -10.14
CA PRO A 167 -0.10 0.71 -10.57
C PRO A 167 0.50 -0.65 -10.93
N SER A 168 1.36 -0.62 -11.94
CA SER A 168 2.11 -1.76 -12.42
C SER A 168 3.49 -1.82 -11.76
N PHE A 169 4.13 -2.98 -11.80
CA PHE A 169 5.54 -3.13 -11.42
C PHE A 169 6.47 -2.16 -12.18
N MET A 170 6.13 -1.85 -13.43
CA MET A 170 6.86 -0.84 -14.21
C MET A 170 6.73 0.55 -13.60
N ASP A 171 5.61 0.90 -12.97
CA ASP A 171 5.45 2.21 -12.33
C ASP A 171 6.38 2.35 -11.11
N PHE A 172 6.70 1.24 -10.43
CA PHE A 172 7.72 1.24 -9.37
C PHE A 172 9.13 1.46 -9.93
N ILE A 173 9.52 0.75 -10.98
CA ILE A 173 10.84 0.93 -11.61
C ILE A 173 10.96 2.33 -12.23
N LEU A 174 9.92 2.79 -12.91
CA LEU A 174 9.90 4.08 -13.60
C LEU A 174 9.82 5.26 -12.63
N ASN A 175 9.46 5.05 -11.36
CA ASN A 175 9.61 6.04 -10.29
C ASN A 175 11.08 6.52 -10.17
N LEU A 176 12.03 5.66 -10.56
CA LEU A 176 13.45 6.00 -10.56
C LEU A 176 13.90 6.79 -11.80
N SER A 177 13.04 6.95 -12.83
CA SER A 177 13.42 7.52 -14.14
C SER A 177 12.44 8.56 -14.72
N ALA A 178 11.53 9.11 -13.91
CA ALA A 178 10.66 10.23 -14.27
C ALA A 178 9.90 10.04 -15.60
N TYR A 179 9.23 8.89 -15.76
CA TYR A 179 8.51 8.57 -17.00
C TYR A 179 7.09 9.15 -17.01
N ARG A 180 6.68 9.72 -18.15
CA ARG A 180 5.33 10.28 -18.34
C ARG A 180 4.26 9.18 -18.36
N PHE A 181 3.17 9.41 -17.65
CA PHE A 181 2.01 8.55 -17.72
C PHE A 181 1.28 8.74 -19.05
N ASN A 182 0.97 7.63 -19.73
CA ASN A 182 0.32 7.62 -21.04
C ASN A 182 -1.05 6.92 -20.97
N GLY A 183 -1.95 7.45 -20.13
CA GLY A 183 -3.29 6.91 -19.95
C GLY A 183 -4.29 7.98 -19.57
N GLU A 184 -5.56 7.75 -19.92
CA GLU A 184 -6.63 8.68 -19.55
C GLU A 184 -6.74 8.81 -18.02
N ASN A 185 -6.94 10.04 -17.58
CA ASN A 185 -7.09 10.41 -16.18
C ASN A 185 -7.99 11.64 -16.07
N ILE A 186 -8.43 11.94 -14.84
CA ILE A 186 -9.35 13.06 -14.58
C ILE A 186 -8.75 14.43 -14.94
N VAL A 187 -7.43 14.61 -14.86
CA VAL A 187 -6.77 15.90 -15.14
C VAL A 187 -6.74 16.16 -16.64
N GLU A 188 -6.37 15.16 -17.44
CA GLU A 188 -6.48 15.22 -18.90
C GLU A 188 -7.93 15.35 -19.37
N ASN A 189 -8.87 14.67 -18.71
CA ASN A 189 -10.29 14.79 -19.06
C ASN A 189 -10.83 16.19 -18.73
N ALA A 190 -10.37 16.81 -17.65
CA ALA A 190 -10.67 18.21 -17.34
C ALA A 190 -10.12 19.14 -18.43
N PHE A 191 -8.88 18.95 -18.86
CA PHE A 191 -8.27 19.71 -19.95
C PHE A 191 -9.06 19.54 -21.27
N LYS A 192 -9.42 18.31 -21.65
CA LYS A 192 -10.26 18.01 -22.84
C LYS A 192 -11.66 18.64 -22.74
N ALA A 193 -12.16 18.86 -21.52
CA ALA A 193 -13.41 19.56 -21.26
C ALA A 193 -13.25 21.09 -21.14
N ASN A 194 -12.11 21.65 -21.55
CA ASN A 194 -11.76 23.07 -21.46
C ASN A 194 -11.80 23.65 -20.04
N LYS A 195 -11.62 22.82 -19.01
CA LYS A 195 -11.46 23.28 -17.62
C LYS A 195 -10.02 23.74 -17.40
N LYS A 196 -9.85 24.88 -16.75
CA LYS A 196 -8.52 25.44 -16.42
C LYS A 196 -8.00 24.81 -15.12
N THR A 197 -6.99 23.96 -15.22
CA THR A 197 -6.35 23.34 -14.04
C THR A 197 -5.14 24.14 -13.58
N VAL A 198 -5.05 24.42 -12.28
CA VAL A 198 -3.84 24.97 -11.64
C VAL A 198 -3.26 23.95 -10.66
N PHE A 199 -1.93 23.81 -10.63
CA PHE A 199 -1.25 22.82 -9.79
C PHE A 199 -0.09 23.42 -8.98
N PHE A 200 -0.02 23.10 -7.69
CA PHE A 200 1.08 23.52 -6.83
C PHE A 200 1.52 22.36 -5.93
N GLY A 201 2.79 21.99 -5.99
CA GLY A 201 3.28 20.85 -5.23
C GLY A 201 4.72 20.52 -5.58
N ASP A 202 5.04 19.25 -5.44
CA ASP A 202 6.33 18.71 -5.85
C ASP A 202 6.37 18.40 -7.36
N ASP A 203 7.56 18.11 -7.86
CA ASP A 203 7.78 17.88 -9.30
C ASP A 203 7.17 16.56 -9.82
N THR A 204 6.75 15.63 -8.95
CA THR A 204 6.19 14.32 -9.35
C THR A 204 5.02 14.47 -10.31
N TRP A 205 4.08 15.37 -10.03
CA TRP A 205 2.91 15.58 -10.89
C TRP A 205 3.27 16.15 -12.27
N ILE A 206 4.26 17.04 -12.33
CA ILE A 206 4.72 17.69 -13.56
C ILE A 206 5.53 16.73 -14.43
N GLN A 207 6.20 15.76 -13.80
CA GLN A 207 6.87 14.67 -14.50
C GLN A 207 5.87 13.63 -15.01
N LEU A 208 4.83 13.34 -14.20
CA LEU A 208 3.81 12.35 -14.52
C LEU A 208 2.87 12.79 -15.66
N LEU A 209 2.45 14.06 -15.67
CA LEU A 209 1.43 14.58 -16.59
C LEU A 209 2.02 15.52 -17.66
N PRO A 210 1.40 15.60 -18.85
CA PRO A 210 1.79 16.60 -19.85
C PRO A 210 1.61 18.02 -19.31
N LYS A 211 2.59 18.90 -19.53
CA LYS A 211 2.57 20.28 -18.97
C LYS A 211 1.38 21.10 -19.46
N GLU A 212 0.85 20.76 -20.63
CA GLU A 212 -0.25 21.44 -21.31
C GLU A 212 -1.58 21.28 -20.56
N VAL A 213 -1.72 20.26 -19.70
CA VAL A 213 -2.94 20.08 -18.89
C VAL A 213 -3.08 21.15 -17.81
N PHE A 214 -2.00 21.85 -17.47
CA PHE A 214 -1.97 22.89 -16.44
C PHE A 214 -1.95 24.29 -17.07
N ALA A 215 -2.97 25.09 -16.75
CA ALA A 215 -3.01 26.51 -17.11
C ALA A 215 -1.95 27.32 -16.35
N LYS A 216 -1.69 26.96 -15.09
CA LYS A 216 -0.58 27.45 -14.27
C LYS A 216 -0.08 26.33 -13.38
N TYR A 217 1.22 26.26 -13.16
CA TYR A 217 1.78 25.33 -12.17
C TYR A 217 3.05 25.88 -11.51
N ASN A 218 3.33 25.41 -10.30
CA ASN A 218 4.61 25.64 -9.62
C ASN A 218 5.05 24.33 -8.95
N GLY A 219 6.11 23.74 -9.49
CA GLY A 219 6.75 22.53 -8.98
C GLY A 219 7.94 22.90 -8.10
N THR A 220 8.07 22.22 -6.97
CA THR A 220 9.18 22.39 -6.03
C THR A 220 9.95 21.08 -5.96
N SER A 221 11.28 21.14 -6.04
CA SER A 221 12.10 19.95 -5.88
C SER A 221 12.00 19.44 -4.44
N SER A 222 11.66 18.17 -4.27
CA SER A 222 11.42 17.52 -2.97
C SER A 222 12.46 16.46 -2.61
N PHE A 223 13.64 16.49 -3.24
CA PHE A 223 14.63 15.41 -3.15
C PHE A 223 15.11 15.11 -1.70
N PHE A 224 15.03 16.07 -0.78
CA PHE A 224 15.49 15.92 0.60
C PHE A 224 14.32 15.84 1.59
N ALA A 225 14.04 14.62 2.09
CA ALA A 225 13.00 14.36 3.10
C ALA A 225 13.24 15.08 4.46
N THR A 226 14.41 15.67 4.68
CA THR A 226 14.70 16.48 5.86
C THR A 226 14.04 17.86 5.82
N ASP A 227 13.64 18.34 4.64
CA ASP A 227 12.90 19.58 4.51
C ASP A 227 11.39 19.34 4.48
N TYR A 228 10.72 19.58 5.60
CA TYR A 228 9.26 19.49 5.73
C TYR A 228 8.57 20.87 5.70
N THR A 229 9.22 21.89 5.11
CA THR A 229 8.74 23.27 5.16
C THR A 229 8.74 24.02 3.84
N GLU A 230 9.76 23.87 2.98
CA GLU A 230 9.91 24.71 1.78
C GLU A 230 8.79 24.45 0.78
N VAL A 231 8.54 23.17 0.46
CA VAL A 231 7.47 22.75 -0.44
C VAL A 231 6.12 23.25 0.06
N ASP A 232 5.75 22.94 1.30
CA ASP A 232 4.49 23.36 1.91
C ASP A 232 4.31 24.90 1.93
N THR A 233 5.40 25.64 2.19
CA THR A 233 5.38 27.11 2.19
C THR A 233 5.13 27.65 0.79
N ASN A 234 5.80 27.10 -0.23
CA ASN A 234 5.63 27.50 -1.62
C ASN A 234 4.22 27.18 -2.14
N VAL A 235 3.70 25.98 -1.83
CA VAL A 235 2.32 25.58 -2.16
C VAL A 235 1.34 26.55 -1.51
N THR A 236 1.48 26.82 -0.22
CA THR A 236 0.61 27.75 0.52
C THR A 236 0.66 29.16 -0.04
N TYR A 237 1.83 29.64 -0.44
CA TYR A 237 1.98 30.95 -1.11
C TYR A 237 1.19 31.01 -2.42
N CYS A 238 1.30 29.97 -3.25
CA CYS A 238 0.58 29.89 -4.53
C CYS A 238 -0.94 29.78 -4.33
N VAL A 239 -1.39 28.92 -3.40
CA VAL A 239 -2.81 28.77 -3.04
C VAL A 239 -3.41 30.12 -2.63
N ARG A 240 -2.74 30.87 -1.74
CA ARG A 240 -3.22 32.21 -1.31
C ARG A 240 -3.39 33.21 -2.45
N ARG A 241 -2.62 33.08 -3.52
CA ARG A 241 -2.76 33.93 -4.72
C ARG A 241 -3.96 33.51 -5.56
N GLU A 242 -4.08 32.22 -5.85
CA GLU A 242 -5.19 31.72 -6.68
C GLU A 242 -6.56 31.81 -5.97
N LEU A 243 -6.58 31.80 -4.63
CA LEU A 243 -7.78 32.10 -3.83
C LEU A 243 -8.31 33.53 -4.01
N LYS A 244 -7.48 34.47 -4.48
CA LYS A 244 -7.90 35.84 -4.85
C LYS A 244 -8.44 35.92 -6.29
N ALA A 245 -8.20 34.90 -7.10
CA ALA A 245 -8.49 34.87 -8.53
C ALA A 245 -9.35 33.64 -8.91
N LEU A 246 -10.40 33.36 -8.13
CA LEU A 246 -11.26 32.16 -8.28
C LEU A 246 -11.85 31.96 -9.69
N HIS A 247 -11.99 33.03 -10.47
CA HIS A 247 -12.53 32.99 -11.84
C HIS A 247 -11.51 32.54 -12.88
N GLU A 248 -10.21 32.49 -12.55
CA GLU A 248 -9.14 32.14 -13.49
C GLU A 248 -8.93 30.63 -13.65
N TRP A 249 -9.48 29.81 -12.74
CA TRP A 249 -9.26 28.36 -12.70
C TRP A 249 -10.54 27.61 -12.34
N ASP A 250 -10.67 26.38 -12.81
CA ASP A 250 -11.79 25.47 -12.54
C ASP A 250 -11.40 24.31 -11.64
N VAL A 251 -10.15 23.87 -11.72
CA VAL A 251 -9.60 22.80 -10.92
C VAL A 251 -8.32 23.29 -10.27
N MET A 252 -8.22 23.20 -8.95
CA MET A 252 -6.98 23.40 -8.22
C MET A 252 -6.52 22.07 -7.64
N ILE A 253 -5.27 21.69 -7.89
CA ILE A 253 -4.64 20.52 -7.30
C ILE A 253 -3.46 20.99 -6.46
N THR A 254 -3.38 20.54 -5.21
CA THR A 254 -2.26 20.84 -4.32
C THR A 254 -1.67 19.55 -3.78
N HIS A 255 -0.35 19.50 -3.65
CA HIS A 255 0.35 18.38 -3.04
C HIS A 255 1.33 18.85 -1.98
N TYR A 256 1.05 18.51 -0.72
CA TYR A 256 1.83 18.87 0.47
C TYR A 256 2.66 17.69 0.95
N LEU A 257 3.93 17.90 1.29
CA LEU A 257 4.87 16.81 1.64
C LEU A 257 5.27 16.80 3.13
N GLY A 258 5.02 17.90 3.85
CA GLY A 258 5.56 18.06 5.20
C GLY A 258 5.12 17.00 6.21
N VAL A 259 3.98 16.33 6.00
CA VAL A 259 3.54 15.21 6.85
C VAL A 259 4.45 14.00 6.64
N ASP A 260 4.62 13.53 5.40
CA ASP A 260 5.53 12.42 5.05
C ASP A 260 6.98 12.68 5.48
N HIS A 261 7.50 13.88 5.18
CA HIS A 261 8.87 14.26 5.52
C HIS A 261 9.13 14.31 7.04
N ILE A 262 8.14 14.72 7.84
CA ILE A 262 8.22 14.60 9.31
C ILE A 262 8.22 13.13 9.72
N GLY A 263 7.40 12.30 9.07
CA GLY A 263 7.38 10.85 9.20
C GLY A 263 8.79 10.27 9.15
N HIS A 264 9.45 10.40 7.99
CA HIS A 264 10.80 9.88 7.76
C HIS A 264 11.83 10.41 8.74
N SER A 265 11.78 11.71 9.05
CA SER A 265 12.87 12.37 9.79
C SER A 265 12.70 12.33 11.31
N HIS A 266 11.48 12.23 11.82
CA HIS A 266 11.16 12.43 13.24
C HIS A 266 10.13 11.43 13.79
N GLY A 267 9.72 10.43 13.00
CA GLY A 267 8.68 9.46 13.31
C GLY A 267 7.31 9.87 12.77
N GLY A 268 6.43 8.88 12.58
CA GLY A 268 5.09 9.08 12.06
C GLY A 268 4.11 9.56 13.13
N TYR A 269 3.15 8.70 13.51
CA TYR A 269 2.01 9.11 14.35
C TYR A 269 2.39 9.74 15.70
N HIS A 270 3.47 9.26 16.32
CA HIS A 270 3.92 9.70 17.65
C HIS A 270 4.97 10.83 17.62
N SER A 271 5.31 11.38 16.46
CA SER A 271 6.25 12.50 16.38
C SER A 271 5.72 13.74 17.10
N LYS A 272 6.62 14.45 17.81
CA LYS A 272 6.31 15.70 18.50
C LYS A 272 6.00 16.85 17.52
N LEU A 273 6.44 16.73 16.27
CA LEU A 273 6.21 17.74 15.23
C LEU A 273 4.88 17.53 14.49
N MET A 274 4.37 16.28 14.48
CA MET A 274 3.18 15.90 13.72
C MET A 274 1.93 16.69 14.11
N PRO A 275 1.60 16.94 15.39
CA PRO A 275 0.42 17.75 15.75
C PRO A 275 0.47 19.16 15.19
N LYS A 276 1.64 19.82 15.23
CA LYS A 276 1.81 21.18 14.71
C LYS A 276 1.67 21.21 13.18
N LYS A 277 2.22 20.21 12.49
CA LYS A 277 2.12 20.09 11.03
C LYS A 277 0.68 19.81 10.58
N LEU A 278 -0.05 18.95 11.29
CA LEU A 278 -1.46 18.70 10.97
C LEU A 278 -2.34 19.94 11.21
N LEU A 279 -2.06 20.74 12.24
CA LEU A 279 -2.71 22.05 12.42
C LEU A 279 -2.38 23.04 11.28
N GLU A 280 -1.17 22.99 10.73
CA GLU A 280 -0.80 23.77 9.54
C GLU A 280 -1.64 23.35 8.33
N MET A 281 -1.77 22.04 8.08
CA MET A 281 -2.61 21.51 7.00
C MET A 281 -4.09 21.85 7.20
N ASP A 282 -4.58 21.77 8.44
CA ASP A 282 -5.96 22.14 8.77
C ASP A 282 -6.24 23.61 8.52
N ALA A 283 -5.30 24.50 8.83
CA ALA A 283 -5.40 25.94 8.53
C ALA A 283 -5.39 26.23 7.01
N VAL A 284 -4.68 25.43 6.21
CA VAL A 284 -4.75 25.51 4.75
C VAL A 284 -6.16 25.13 4.27
N VAL A 285 -6.70 24.01 4.75
CA VAL A 285 -8.06 23.56 4.42
C VAL A 285 -9.09 24.61 4.83
N GLU A 286 -8.96 25.19 6.03
CA GLU A 286 -9.80 26.29 6.51
C GLU A 286 -9.74 27.51 5.59
N SER A 287 -8.54 27.93 5.18
CA SER A 287 -8.36 29.09 4.29
C SER A 287 -9.00 28.85 2.93
N ILE A 288 -8.85 27.65 2.36
CA ILE A 288 -9.46 27.28 1.08
C ILE A 288 -10.98 27.30 1.23
N TYR A 289 -11.52 26.51 2.16
CA TYR A 289 -12.95 26.32 2.33
C TYR A 289 -13.68 27.63 2.65
N THR A 290 -13.13 28.43 3.56
CA THR A 290 -13.68 29.74 3.94
C THR A 290 -13.78 30.66 2.73
N ARG A 291 -12.75 30.69 1.87
CA ARG A 291 -12.76 31.55 0.69
C ARG A 291 -13.76 31.09 -0.36
N VAL A 292 -13.80 29.79 -0.67
CA VAL A 292 -14.69 29.25 -1.72
C VAL A 292 -16.15 29.14 -1.27
N SER A 293 -16.40 29.24 0.04
CA SER A 293 -17.75 29.30 0.63
C SER A 293 -18.22 30.73 0.94
N ALA A 294 -17.42 31.74 0.59
CA ALA A 294 -17.74 33.12 0.93
C ALA A 294 -19.00 33.61 0.19
N PRO A 295 -19.79 34.54 0.76
CA PRO A 295 -21.07 34.96 0.18
C PRO A 295 -20.99 35.57 -1.24
N ASP A 296 -19.82 36.07 -1.63
CA ASP A 296 -19.56 36.61 -2.98
C ASP A 296 -19.35 35.50 -4.03
N VAL A 297 -19.10 34.26 -3.61
CA VAL A 297 -18.89 33.11 -4.48
C VAL A 297 -20.22 32.42 -4.76
N ARG A 298 -20.57 32.28 -6.05
CA ARG A 298 -21.86 31.70 -6.48
C ARG A 298 -21.72 30.29 -7.00
N GLU A 299 -20.54 29.93 -7.48
CA GLU A 299 -20.24 28.62 -8.02
C GLU A 299 -20.14 27.58 -6.90
N PRO A 300 -20.71 26.38 -7.08
CA PRO A 300 -20.51 25.30 -6.13
C PRO A 300 -19.12 24.68 -6.30
N TYR A 301 -18.41 24.56 -5.18
CA TYR A 301 -17.10 23.94 -5.07
C TYR A 301 -17.23 22.57 -4.39
N LEU A 302 -16.51 21.60 -4.97
CA LEU A 302 -16.12 20.39 -4.29
C LEU A 302 -14.69 20.58 -3.75
N VAL A 303 -14.50 20.38 -2.45
CA VAL A 303 -13.15 20.35 -1.85
C VAL A 303 -12.90 18.94 -1.36
N VAL A 304 -11.86 18.29 -1.86
CA VAL A 304 -11.49 16.92 -1.50
C VAL A 304 -10.14 16.93 -0.81
N ILE A 305 -10.05 16.34 0.38
CA ILE A 305 -8.82 16.19 1.15
C ILE A 305 -8.51 14.71 1.23
N THR A 306 -7.31 14.30 0.81
CA THR A 306 -6.93 12.88 0.87
C THR A 306 -5.42 12.68 1.01
N GLY A 307 -5.04 11.52 1.54
CA GLY A 307 -3.68 11.00 1.44
C GLY A 307 -3.48 10.18 0.16
N ASP A 308 -2.29 10.21 -0.40
CA ASP A 308 -1.87 9.31 -1.46
C ASP A 308 -1.42 7.95 -0.90
N HIS A 309 -0.75 7.92 0.24
CA HIS A 309 -0.55 6.74 1.08
C HIS A 309 -0.61 7.11 2.56
N GLY A 310 -0.39 6.14 3.44
CA GLY A 310 -0.14 6.32 4.86
C GLY A 310 1.34 6.09 5.19
N MET A 311 1.63 5.88 6.48
CA MET A 311 2.97 5.56 6.97
C MET A 311 2.89 4.77 8.28
N THR A 312 3.89 3.95 8.56
CA THR A 312 4.08 3.34 9.88
C THR A 312 4.31 4.39 10.98
N ASP A 313 4.20 4.00 12.25
CA ASP A 313 4.41 4.91 13.38
C ASP A 313 5.85 5.46 13.47
N ILE A 314 6.80 4.80 12.81
CA ILE A 314 8.20 5.23 12.69
C ILE A 314 8.49 6.00 11.39
N GLY A 315 7.49 6.21 10.53
CA GLY A 315 7.62 7.02 9.31
C GLY A 315 7.96 6.28 8.02
N ASN A 316 8.09 4.95 8.06
CA ASN A 316 8.29 4.15 6.84
C ASN A 316 6.99 3.96 6.06
N HIS A 317 7.10 3.81 4.74
CA HIS A 317 6.03 3.40 3.84
C HIS A 317 6.60 2.55 2.69
N GLY A 318 5.74 2.04 1.80
CA GLY A 318 6.06 1.14 0.70
C GLY A 318 5.46 -0.27 0.84
N GLY A 319 5.07 -0.67 2.06
CA GLY A 319 4.46 -1.96 2.41
C GLY A 319 2.93 -1.96 2.41
N ASN A 320 2.35 -3.06 2.91
CA ASN A 320 0.91 -3.35 2.91
C ASN A 320 0.26 -3.22 4.30
N THR A 321 0.92 -2.62 5.30
CA THR A 321 0.28 -2.51 6.62
C THR A 321 -0.91 -1.54 6.55
N PRO A 322 -1.94 -1.70 7.42
CA PRO A 322 -3.05 -0.74 7.47
C PRO A 322 -2.59 0.70 7.70
N ALA A 323 -1.55 0.91 8.51
CA ALA A 323 -0.99 2.25 8.73
C ALA A 323 -0.40 2.88 7.45
N GLU A 324 0.11 2.06 6.53
CA GLU A 324 0.65 2.50 5.24
C GLU A 324 -0.42 2.59 4.14
N THR A 325 -1.47 1.78 4.21
CA THR A 325 -2.48 1.66 3.14
C THR A 325 -3.73 2.50 3.37
N ASP A 326 -4.17 2.65 4.62
CA ASP A 326 -5.39 3.37 5.01
C ASP A 326 -5.13 4.88 5.15
N THR A 327 -5.77 5.66 4.28
CA THR A 327 -5.61 7.12 4.21
C THR A 327 -6.92 7.85 4.48
N ALA A 328 -6.83 9.09 4.93
CA ALA A 328 -8.01 9.95 5.04
C ALA A 328 -8.58 10.24 3.65
N LEU A 329 -9.91 10.28 3.54
CA LEU A 329 -10.62 10.75 2.36
C LEU A 329 -11.85 11.55 2.78
N VAL A 330 -11.83 12.86 2.55
CA VAL A 330 -12.88 13.78 2.96
C VAL A 330 -13.39 14.55 1.75
N PHE A 331 -14.70 14.52 1.52
CA PHE A 331 -15.38 15.33 0.52
C PHE A 331 -16.18 16.43 1.21
N LEU A 332 -15.89 17.70 0.92
CA LEU A 332 -16.63 18.85 1.42
C LEU A 332 -17.34 19.57 0.27
N THR A 333 -18.55 20.07 0.54
CA THR A 333 -19.38 20.79 -0.42
C THR A 333 -19.72 22.19 0.06
N THR A 334 -19.62 23.16 -0.85
CA THR A 334 -20.12 24.52 -0.62
C THR A 334 -21.56 24.73 -1.10
N ASN A 335 -22.14 23.77 -1.82
CA ASN A 335 -23.59 23.73 -1.99
C ASN A 335 -24.18 23.59 -0.59
N GLY A 336 -24.90 24.62 -0.12
CA GLY A 336 -25.50 24.70 1.22
C GLY A 336 -26.59 23.66 1.46
N THR A 337 -26.23 22.37 1.39
CA THR A 337 -27.07 21.25 1.77
C THR A 337 -27.29 21.37 3.28
N LYS A 338 -28.43 21.95 3.66
CA LYS A 338 -28.95 21.95 5.04
C LYS A 338 -29.22 20.53 5.58
N VAL A 339 -29.06 19.52 4.73
CA VAL A 339 -29.00 18.13 5.10
C VAL A 339 -27.54 17.86 5.41
N GLY A 340 -27.19 17.88 6.69
CA GLY A 340 -25.91 17.32 7.12
C GLY A 340 -25.76 15.93 6.48
N PRO A 341 -24.58 15.58 5.95
CA PRO A 341 -24.38 14.32 5.25
C PRO A 341 -24.94 13.19 6.11
N LYS A 342 -25.77 12.34 5.51
CA LYS A 342 -26.24 11.14 6.20
C LYS A 342 -24.98 10.45 6.73
N PRO A 343 -24.92 10.07 8.02
CA PRO A 343 -23.80 9.29 8.52
C PRO A 343 -23.63 8.13 7.55
N VAL A 344 -22.47 8.09 6.90
CA VAL A 344 -22.11 6.93 6.11
C VAL A 344 -22.27 5.74 7.04
N LYS A 345 -23.11 4.78 6.65
CA LYS A 345 -23.43 3.66 7.53
C LYS A 345 -22.10 3.05 7.94
N ALA A 346 -21.82 3.09 9.25
CA ALA A 346 -20.73 2.31 9.79
C ALA A 346 -20.90 0.88 9.26
N SER A 347 -19.78 0.24 8.92
CA SER A 347 -19.81 -1.18 8.59
C SER A 347 -20.50 -1.95 9.74
N PRO A 348 -21.00 -3.18 9.52
CA PRO A 348 -21.73 -3.93 10.54
C PRO A 348 -21.00 -4.05 11.90
N ASP A 349 -19.67 -3.90 11.90
CA ASP A 349 -18.76 -3.90 13.06
C ASP A 349 -18.53 -2.50 13.69
N GLY A 350 -19.20 -1.45 13.20
CA GLY A 350 -19.12 -0.08 13.73
C GLY A 350 -17.92 0.75 13.26
N ARG A 351 -17.18 0.30 12.23
CA ARG A 351 -16.02 1.02 11.66
C ARG A 351 -16.42 1.98 10.53
N ALA A 352 -15.52 2.91 10.21
CA ALA A 352 -15.67 3.79 9.05
C ALA A 352 -15.76 2.99 7.76
N GLU A 353 -16.58 3.46 6.82
CA GLU A 353 -16.64 2.86 5.50
C GLU A 353 -15.28 3.00 4.80
N ARG A 354 -14.81 1.88 4.26
CA ARG A 354 -13.56 1.80 3.52
C ARG A 354 -13.84 1.64 2.04
N VAL A 355 -13.17 2.44 1.24
CA VAL A 355 -13.27 2.44 -0.24
C VAL A 355 -11.89 2.26 -0.83
N LEU A 356 -11.79 1.76 -2.06
CA LEU A 356 -10.49 1.62 -2.70
C LEU A 356 -10.03 2.97 -3.26
N GLN A 357 -8.73 3.25 -3.22
CA GLN A 357 -8.19 4.50 -3.77
C GLN A 357 -8.50 4.70 -5.26
N VAL A 358 -8.61 3.61 -6.02
CA VAL A 358 -9.00 3.65 -7.44
C VAL A 358 -10.44 4.15 -7.65
N ASP A 359 -11.29 4.14 -6.61
CA ASP A 359 -12.69 4.62 -6.65
C ASP A 359 -12.79 6.15 -6.66
N ILE A 360 -11.71 6.85 -6.26
CA ILE A 360 -11.64 8.32 -6.24
C ILE A 360 -11.83 8.89 -7.66
N SER A 361 -11.07 8.38 -8.63
CA SER A 361 -11.10 8.82 -10.03
C SER A 361 -12.50 8.83 -10.68
N PRO A 362 -13.25 7.70 -10.73
CA PRO A 362 -14.57 7.68 -11.34
C PRO A 362 -15.59 8.49 -10.52
N THR A 363 -15.43 8.59 -9.19
CA THR A 363 -16.33 9.40 -8.35
C THR A 363 -16.12 10.90 -8.58
N LEU A 364 -14.87 11.37 -8.66
CA LEU A 364 -14.57 12.76 -9.03
C LEU A 364 -15.11 13.09 -10.42
N SER A 365 -14.97 12.16 -11.38
CA SER A 365 -15.52 12.31 -12.71
C SER A 365 -17.05 12.49 -12.68
N ALA A 366 -17.76 11.69 -11.87
CA ALA A 366 -19.20 11.83 -11.69
C ALA A 366 -19.59 13.19 -11.09
N LEU A 367 -18.91 13.61 -10.03
CA LEU A 367 -19.23 14.84 -9.28
C LEU A 367 -18.96 16.12 -10.07
N ILE A 368 -17.91 16.15 -10.90
CA ILE A 368 -17.50 17.36 -11.65
C ILE A 368 -17.88 17.31 -13.14
N GLY A 369 -18.65 16.28 -13.53
CA GLY A 369 -19.19 16.06 -14.87
C GLY A 369 -18.12 15.84 -15.93
N LEU A 370 -17.16 14.97 -15.66
CA LEU A 370 -16.17 14.51 -16.63
C LEU A 370 -16.48 13.08 -17.08
N PRO A 371 -16.00 12.68 -18.28
CA PRO A 371 -16.05 11.29 -18.68
C PRO A 371 -15.21 10.42 -17.73
N LEU A 372 -15.72 9.23 -17.40
CA LEU A 372 -14.98 8.21 -16.65
C LEU A 372 -13.71 7.81 -17.44
N PRO A 373 -12.51 7.78 -16.82
CA PRO A 373 -11.32 7.29 -17.49
C PRO A 373 -11.52 5.87 -18.03
N ASN A 374 -11.21 5.64 -19.31
CA ASN A 374 -11.61 4.42 -20.02
C ASN A 374 -11.07 3.12 -19.42
N LYS A 375 -9.93 3.18 -18.73
CA LYS A 375 -9.24 2.04 -18.08
C LYS A 375 -9.46 1.98 -16.57
N SER A 376 -10.27 2.88 -16.00
CA SER A 376 -10.58 2.87 -14.58
C SER A 376 -11.19 1.54 -14.18
N ILE A 377 -10.62 0.90 -13.16
CA ILE A 377 -11.22 -0.25 -12.47
C ILE A 377 -12.04 0.20 -11.24
N GLY A 378 -12.06 1.50 -10.96
CA GLY A 378 -12.74 2.07 -9.81
C GLY A 378 -14.27 1.98 -9.93
N LYS A 379 -14.89 1.88 -8.76
CA LYS A 379 -16.33 1.94 -8.55
C LYS A 379 -16.72 3.36 -8.17
N VAL A 380 -17.82 3.87 -8.75
CA VAL A 380 -18.40 5.15 -8.31
C VAL A 380 -18.98 4.98 -6.91
N MET A 381 -18.55 5.84 -5.98
CA MET A 381 -18.95 5.80 -4.57
C MET A 381 -20.38 6.32 -4.38
N LEU A 382 -21.36 5.42 -4.43
CA LEU A 382 -22.79 5.77 -4.33
C LEU A 382 -23.13 6.47 -3.01
N ASN A 383 -22.52 6.02 -1.91
CA ASN A 383 -22.61 6.65 -0.60
C ASN A 383 -22.16 8.12 -0.60
N VAL A 384 -21.10 8.48 -1.34
CA VAL A 384 -20.65 9.86 -1.52
C VAL A 384 -21.66 10.65 -2.35
N LEU A 385 -22.17 10.07 -3.44
CA LEU A 385 -23.19 10.74 -4.26
C LEU A 385 -24.47 11.02 -3.45
N ASP A 386 -24.95 10.07 -2.64
CA ASP A 386 -26.11 10.25 -1.75
C ASP A 386 -25.81 11.26 -0.63
N ALA A 387 -24.63 11.19 0.01
CA ALA A 387 -24.23 12.13 1.06
C ALA A 387 -24.15 13.58 0.56
N LEU A 388 -23.73 13.78 -0.69
CA LEU A 388 -23.69 15.09 -1.35
C LEU A 388 -25.02 15.47 -2.03
N SER A 389 -26.11 14.72 -1.74
CA SER A 389 -27.47 14.99 -2.20
C SER A 389 -27.64 14.96 -3.73
N MET A 390 -26.95 14.06 -4.42
CA MET A 390 -27.14 13.86 -5.86
C MET A 390 -28.54 13.29 -6.12
N PRO A 391 -29.29 13.78 -7.12
CA PRO A 391 -30.58 13.19 -7.49
C PRO A 391 -30.46 11.69 -7.82
N THR A 392 -31.41 10.88 -7.37
CA THR A 392 -31.38 9.42 -7.51
C THR A 392 -31.30 8.94 -8.96
N ASP A 393 -31.90 9.68 -9.91
CA ASP A 393 -31.81 9.39 -11.33
C ASP A 393 -30.40 9.64 -11.89
N GLN A 394 -29.73 10.71 -11.45
CA GLN A 394 -28.33 10.96 -11.78
C GLN A 394 -27.40 9.91 -11.16
N GLN A 395 -27.64 9.52 -9.90
CA GLN A 395 -26.89 8.45 -9.25
C GLN A 395 -26.94 7.16 -10.08
N LEU A 396 -28.13 6.69 -10.48
CA LEU A 396 -28.27 5.50 -11.33
C LEU A 396 -27.65 5.65 -12.72
N CYS A 397 -27.67 6.85 -13.31
CA CYS A 397 -26.98 7.10 -14.57
C CYS A 397 -25.46 6.99 -14.44
N HIS A 398 -24.86 7.50 -13.37
CA HIS A 398 -23.44 7.32 -13.11
C HIS A 398 -23.08 5.86 -12.83
N MET A 399 -23.91 5.14 -12.09
CA MET A 399 -23.73 3.69 -11.87
C MET A 399 -23.84 2.89 -13.18
N PHE A 400 -24.81 3.22 -14.04
CA PHE A 400 -24.94 2.62 -15.37
C PHE A 400 -23.69 2.88 -16.22
N ALA A 401 -23.21 4.13 -16.28
CA ALA A 401 -22.01 4.48 -17.04
C ALA A 401 -20.78 3.73 -16.51
N ASN A 402 -20.63 3.61 -15.18
CA ASN A 402 -19.53 2.88 -14.56
C ASN A 402 -19.62 1.37 -14.81
N ALA A 403 -20.80 0.75 -14.70
CA ALA A 403 -21.03 -0.65 -15.02
C ALA A 403 -20.69 -0.96 -16.49
N VAL A 404 -21.11 -0.10 -17.41
CA VAL A 404 -20.81 -0.25 -18.84
C VAL A 404 -19.31 -0.06 -19.10
N GLN A 405 -18.66 0.92 -18.46
CA GLN A 405 -17.24 1.18 -18.65
C GLN A 405 -16.38 0.06 -18.08
N ILE A 406 -16.59 -0.35 -16.83
CA ILE A 406 -15.76 -1.36 -16.17
C ILE A 406 -15.89 -2.74 -16.85
N SER A 407 -17.08 -3.05 -17.37
CA SER A 407 -17.31 -4.29 -18.12
C SER A 407 -16.52 -4.35 -19.44
N ARG A 408 -16.08 -3.21 -20.00
CA ARG A 408 -15.18 -3.16 -21.17
C ARG A 408 -13.79 -3.69 -20.88
N LEU A 409 -13.42 -3.77 -19.61
CA LEU A 409 -12.10 -4.24 -19.19
C LEU A 409 -12.03 -5.77 -19.10
N LEU A 410 -13.18 -6.46 -19.12
CA LEU A 410 -13.24 -7.90 -19.15
C LEU A 410 -13.34 -8.42 -20.59
N PRO A 411 -12.69 -9.55 -20.92
CA PRO A 411 -12.92 -10.21 -22.20
C PRO A 411 -14.34 -10.79 -22.26
N GLU A 412 -14.81 -11.38 -21.15
CA GLU A 412 -16.12 -12.04 -21.04
C GLU A 412 -16.74 -11.85 -19.65
N LEU A 413 -18.08 -11.79 -19.61
CA LEU A 413 -18.87 -11.73 -18.38
C LEU A 413 -19.32 -13.13 -17.95
N SER A 414 -19.18 -13.44 -16.66
CA SER A 414 -19.78 -14.67 -16.08
C SER A 414 -21.31 -14.59 -16.05
N ALA A 415 -21.97 -15.72 -15.80
CA ALA A 415 -23.42 -15.79 -15.64
C ALA A 415 -23.92 -14.83 -14.55
N ASP A 416 -23.22 -14.74 -13.42
CA ASP A 416 -23.58 -13.86 -12.30
C ASP A 416 -23.52 -12.38 -12.70
N HIS A 417 -22.48 -11.98 -13.44
CA HIS A 417 -22.37 -10.61 -13.94
C HIS A 417 -23.53 -10.27 -14.89
N LYS A 418 -23.92 -11.20 -15.77
CA LYS A 418 -25.06 -11.02 -16.68
C LYS A 418 -26.36 -10.86 -15.89
N SER A 419 -26.59 -11.74 -14.91
CA SER A 419 -27.79 -11.69 -14.06
C SER A 419 -27.88 -10.37 -13.28
N ALA A 420 -26.76 -9.91 -12.72
CA ALA A 420 -26.71 -8.63 -12.01
C ALA A 420 -26.98 -7.44 -12.94
N ALA A 421 -26.42 -7.44 -14.16
CA ALA A 421 -26.67 -6.42 -15.18
C ALA A 421 -28.15 -6.37 -15.61
N GLU A 422 -28.73 -7.52 -15.98
CA GLU A 422 -30.14 -7.64 -16.38
C GLU A 422 -31.07 -7.14 -15.27
N LYS A 423 -30.79 -7.52 -14.01
CA LYS A 423 -31.56 -7.04 -12.85
C LYS A 423 -31.42 -5.53 -12.68
N ALA A 424 -30.21 -4.99 -12.73
CA ALA A 424 -29.97 -3.55 -12.62
C ALA A 424 -30.72 -2.76 -13.70
N PHE A 425 -30.63 -3.20 -14.96
CA PHE A 425 -31.25 -2.51 -16.10
C PHE A 425 -32.77 -2.59 -16.06
N LYS A 426 -33.34 -3.74 -15.71
CA LYS A 426 -34.79 -3.92 -15.55
C LYS A 426 -35.36 -2.96 -14.52
N PHE A 427 -34.72 -2.84 -13.35
CA PHE A 427 -35.20 -1.98 -12.27
C PHE A 427 -34.95 -0.49 -12.56
N HIS A 428 -33.82 -0.14 -13.19
CA HIS A 428 -33.56 1.23 -13.65
C HIS A 428 -34.62 1.68 -14.66
N THR A 429 -34.94 0.84 -15.65
CA THR A 429 -35.95 1.14 -16.67
C THR A 429 -37.34 1.33 -16.07
N LYS A 430 -37.73 0.50 -15.10
CA LYS A 430 -39.01 0.66 -14.39
C LYS A 430 -39.10 1.99 -13.65
N LEU A 431 -38.01 2.41 -13.00
CA LEU A 431 -37.96 3.71 -12.32
C LEU A 431 -38.09 4.87 -13.31
N MET A 432 -37.42 4.78 -14.46
CA MET A 432 -37.52 5.78 -15.53
C MET A 432 -38.93 5.88 -16.13
N ALA A 433 -39.63 4.76 -16.29
CA ALA A 433 -40.97 4.74 -16.90
C ALA A 433 -42.06 5.32 -15.98
N ASN A 434 -41.87 5.27 -14.66
CA ASN A 434 -42.91 5.59 -13.67
C ASN A 434 -42.58 6.83 -12.83
N GLN A 435 -41.77 7.78 -13.34
CA GLN A 435 -41.35 8.98 -12.60
C GLN A 435 -42.51 9.85 -12.11
N THR A 436 -43.66 9.82 -12.78
CA THR A 436 -44.84 10.63 -12.45
C THR A 436 -45.91 9.85 -11.65
N ASP A 437 -45.71 8.55 -11.42
CA ASP A 437 -46.69 7.71 -10.73
C ASP A 437 -46.44 7.74 -9.21
N THR A 438 -47.30 8.44 -8.48
CA THR A 438 -47.21 8.55 -7.02
C THR A 438 -47.52 7.25 -6.27
N THR A 439 -48.11 6.25 -6.95
CA THR A 439 -48.39 4.92 -6.37
C THR A 439 -47.23 3.94 -6.58
N PHE A 440 -46.25 4.30 -7.40
CA PHE A 440 -45.07 3.49 -7.69
C PHE A 440 -44.09 3.54 -6.52
N ASN A 441 -43.62 2.38 -6.06
CA ASN A 441 -42.62 2.29 -4.99
C ASN A 441 -41.21 2.63 -5.52
N ALA A 442 -40.97 3.91 -5.81
CA ALA A 442 -39.73 4.41 -6.37
C ALA A 442 -38.50 4.02 -5.54
N ASP A 443 -38.60 4.07 -4.21
CA ASP A 443 -37.51 3.74 -3.29
C ASP A 443 -37.07 2.27 -3.41
N TYR A 444 -38.02 1.33 -3.48
CA TYR A 444 -37.72 -0.08 -3.68
C TYR A 444 -37.01 -0.32 -5.01
N HIS A 445 -37.51 0.31 -6.08
CA HIS A 445 -36.95 0.14 -7.42
C HIS A 445 -35.57 0.76 -7.55
N TYR A 446 -35.39 1.97 -7.01
CA TYR A 446 -34.11 2.65 -6.93
C TYR A 446 -33.10 1.79 -6.17
N LYS A 447 -33.42 1.37 -4.94
CA LYS A 447 -32.52 0.58 -4.11
C LYS A 447 -32.14 -0.75 -4.78
N THR A 448 -33.12 -1.44 -5.39
CA THR A 448 -32.85 -2.69 -6.10
C THR A 448 -31.94 -2.49 -7.32
N ALA A 449 -32.14 -1.40 -8.08
CA ALA A 449 -31.27 -1.05 -9.20
C ALA A 449 -29.85 -0.72 -8.72
N ALA A 450 -29.74 0.17 -7.73
CA ALA A 450 -28.48 0.59 -7.14
C ALA A 450 -27.69 -0.60 -6.59
N ASP A 451 -28.29 -1.43 -5.74
CA ASP A 451 -27.64 -2.62 -5.16
C ASP A 451 -27.18 -3.61 -6.24
N SER A 452 -27.94 -3.75 -7.34
CA SER A 452 -27.58 -4.64 -8.45
C SER A 452 -26.42 -4.08 -9.30
N TYR A 453 -26.40 -2.78 -9.56
CA TYR A 453 -25.24 -2.11 -10.17
C TYR A 453 -24.00 -2.22 -9.28
N ASP A 454 -24.16 -1.97 -7.99
CA ASP A 454 -23.11 -2.03 -6.98
C ASP A 454 -22.45 -3.41 -6.97
N THR A 455 -23.27 -4.46 -6.89
CA THR A 455 -22.84 -5.87 -6.94
C THR A 455 -22.10 -6.18 -8.24
N LEU A 456 -22.62 -5.74 -9.38
CA LEU A 456 -21.99 -5.94 -10.68
C LEU A 456 -20.62 -5.27 -10.77
N ILE A 457 -20.52 -3.99 -10.39
CA ILE A 457 -19.28 -3.23 -10.48
C ILE A 457 -18.24 -3.79 -9.50
N ALA A 458 -18.64 -4.07 -8.25
CA ALA A 458 -17.75 -4.61 -7.23
C ALA A 458 -17.21 -6.00 -7.60
N SER A 459 -18.05 -6.89 -8.15
CA SER A 459 -17.60 -8.21 -8.60
C SER A 459 -16.62 -8.14 -9.78
N ILE A 460 -16.86 -7.24 -10.74
CA ILE A 460 -15.93 -7.01 -11.85
C ILE A 460 -14.61 -6.40 -11.35
N GLN A 461 -14.68 -5.40 -10.48
CA GLN A 461 -13.52 -4.75 -9.88
C GLN A 461 -12.65 -5.78 -9.16
N LEU A 462 -13.25 -6.60 -8.29
CA LEU A 462 -12.54 -7.67 -7.57
C LEU A 462 -11.85 -8.62 -8.55
N LYS A 463 -12.55 -9.07 -9.60
CA LYS A 463 -11.98 -9.96 -10.64
C LYS A 463 -10.82 -9.33 -11.42
N LEU A 464 -10.88 -8.02 -11.67
CA LEU A 464 -9.78 -7.30 -12.33
C LEU A 464 -8.58 -7.21 -11.40
N MET A 465 -8.78 -6.86 -10.13
CA MET A 465 -7.71 -6.78 -9.14
C MET A 465 -7.01 -8.12 -8.94
N THR A 466 -7.74 -9.23 -8.77
CA THR A 466 -7.14 -10.56 -8.62
C THR A 466 -6.31 -10.94 -9.85
N LYS A 467 -6.80 -10.69 -11.06
CA LYS A 467 -6.07 -10.92 -12.30
C LYS A 467 -4.77 -10.11 -12.38
N TYR A 468 -4.77 -8.86 -11.91
CA TYR A 468 -3.57 -8.04 -11.86
C TYR A 468 -2.54 -8.59 -10.87
N THR A 469 -2.98 -9.01 -9.69
CA THR A 469 -2.12 -9.62 -8.67
C THR A 469 -1.50 -10.93 -9.18
N GLU A 470 -2.31 -11.82 -9.77
CA GLU A 470 -1.85 -13.09 -10.35
C GLU A 470 -0.80 -12.87 -11.44
N LYS A 471 -1.07 -11.97 -12.40
CA LYS A 471 -0.13 -11.68 -13.48
C LYS A 471 1.20 -11.15 -12.95
N SER A 472 1.13 -10.26 -11.95
CA SER A 472 2.32 -9.69 -11.32
C SER A 472 3.14 -10.77 -10.62
N PHE A 473 2.48 -11.67 -9.88
CA PHE A 473 3.09 -12.82 -9.23
C PHE A 473 3.83 -13.74 -10.22
N PHE A 474 3.17 -14.19 -11.31
CA PHE A 474 3.81 -15.03 -12.31
C PHE A 474 4.98 -14.34 -13.03
N SER A 475 4.87 -13.03 -13.28
CA SER A 475 5.96 -12.27 -13.90
C SER A 475 7.19 -12.15 -13.00
N LEU A 476 6.99 -11.95 -11.69
CA LEU A 476 8.08 -11.92 -10.70
C LEU A 476 8.78 -13.27 -10.58
N ILE A 477 8.02 -14.36 -10.49
CA ILE A 477 8.59 -15.73 -10.49
C ILE A 477 9.44 -15.96 -11.73
N THR A 478 8.93 -15.59 -12.91
CA THR A 478 9.63 -15.79 -14.18
C THR A 478 10.94 -15.02 -14.24
N LEU A 479 10.93 -13.76 -13.78
CA LEU A 479 12.11 -12.91 -13.74
C LEU A 479 13.15 -13.42 -12.73
N SER A 480 12.73 -13.81 -11.53
CA SER A 480 13.59 -14.40 -10.51
C SER A 480 14.25 -15.71 -10.99
N LEU A 481 13.49 -16.58 -11.67
CA LEU A 481 14.03 -17.80 -12.28
C LEU A 481 15.05 -17.47 -13.38
N LEU A 482 14.79 -16.47 -14.22
CA LEU A 482 15.73 -16.03 -15.26
C LEU A 482 17.05 -15.52 -14.66
N PHE A 483 16.99 -14.67 -13.64
CA PHE A 483 18.19 -14.18 -12.93
C PHE A 483 18.96 -15.31 -12.25
N ALA A 484 18.27 -16.27 -11.65
CA ALA A 484 18.89 -17.45 -11.07
C ALA A 484 19.64 -18.26 -12.13
N ILE A 485 19.01 -18.51 -13.29
CA ILE A 485 19.64 -19.24 -14.42
C ILE A 485 20.86 -18.49 -14.94
N VAL A 486 20.75 -17.18 -15.19
CA VAL A 486 21.88 -16.35 -15.66
C VAL A 486 23.02 -16.37 -14.66
N SER A 487 22.72 -16.29 -13.36
CA SER A 487 23.72 -16.34 -12.30
C SER A 487 24.42 -17.71 -12.25
N ILE A 488 23.66 -18.80 -12.34
CA ILE A 488 24.19 -20.18 -12.36
C ILE A 488 25.08 -20.40 -13.59
N VAL A 489 24.60 -20.00 -14.78
CA VAL A 489 25.34 -20.15 -16.04
C VAL A 489 26.59 -19.27 -16.06
N GLY A 490 26.49 -18.01 -15.61
CA GLY A 490 27.63 -17.11 -15.48
C GLY A 490 28.68 -17.65 -14.52
N PHE A 491 28.24 -18.20 -13.39
CA PHE A 491 29.13 -18.84 -12.42
C PHE A 491 29.79 -20.10 -12.98
N ALA A 492 29.03 -20.97 -13.65
CA ALA A 492 29.55 -22.16 -14.32
C ALA A 492 30.55 -21.82 -15.43
N PHE A 493 30.32 -20.74 -16.18
CA PHE A 493 31.24 -20.24 -17.20
C PHE A 493 32.55 -19.71 -16.59
N ILE A 494 32.48 -19.00 -15.46
CA ILE A 494 33.66 -18.53 -14.72
C ILE A 494 34.47 -19.72 -14.17
N ASP A 495 33.82 -20.73 -13.61
CA ASP A 495 34.46 -21.96 -13.09
C ASP A 495 35.15 -22.75 -14.22
N TYR A 496 34.45 -22.92 -15.35
CA TYR A 496 34.98 -23.56 -16.56
C TYR A 496 36.20 -22.81 -17.12
N ARG A 497 36.09 -21.49 -17.32
CA ARG A 497 37.16 -20.66 -17.91
C ARG A 497 38.44 -20.66 -17.06
N ASN A 498 38.29 -20.63 -15.74
CA ASN A 498 39.43 -20.53 -14.84
C ASN A 498 40.07 -21.91 -14.53
N ARG A 499 39.53 -23.03 -15.05
CA ARG A 499 39.95 -24.42 -14.72
C ARG A 499 40.15 -24.64 -13.23
N CYS A 500 39.44 -23.87 -12.43
CA CYS A 500 39.58 -23.86 -11.01
C CYS A 500 38.53 -24.81 -10.47
N SER A 501 38.91 -25.87 -9.76
CA SER A 501 37.96 -26.63 -8.96
C SER A 501 37.59 -25.82 -7.69
N ILE A 502 37.25 -24.53 -7.83
CA ILE A 502 36.91 -23.66 -6.69
C ILE A 502 35.70 -24.25 -5.97
N LEU A 503 34.70 -24.76 -6.68
CA LEU A 503 33.57 -25.49 -6.10
C LEU A 503 34.03 -26.73 -5.30
N TRP A 504 34.81 -27.64 -5.89
CA TRP A 504 35.18 -28.88 -5.20
C TRP A 504 36.14 -28.68 -4.02
N THR A 505 36.95 -27.62 -4.06
CA THR A 505 37.91 -27.27 -2.99
C THR A 505 37.28 -26.43 -1.88
N LYS A 506 36.34 -25.51 -2.20
CA LYS A 506 35.65 -24.66 -1.23
C LYS A 506 34.29 -25.15 -0.74
N VAL A 507 33.64 -26.13 -1.37
CA VAL A 507 32.44 -26.80 -0.80
C VAL A 507 32.78 -27.62 0.47
N LYS A 508 34.07 -27.81 0.76
CA LYS A 508 34.55 -28.33 2.05
C LYS A 508 34.59 -27.26 3.16
N ASP A 509 34.54 -25.98 2.80
CA ASP A 509 34.50 -24.86 3.74
C ASP A 509 33.03 -24.55 4.09
N ILE A 510 32.69 -24.77 5.36
CA ILE A 510 31.35 -24.58 5.90
C ILE A 510 30.84 -23.14 5.71
N GLN A 511 31.73 -22.15 5.63
CA GLN A 511 31.36 -20.75 5.40
C GLN A 511 30.88 -20.52 3.96
N THR A 512 31.55 -21.14 3.00
CA THR A 512 31.16 -21.09 1.59
C THR A 512 29.82 -21.80 1.36
N VAL A 513 29.60 -22.97 1.99
CA VAL A 513 28.32 -23.70 1.92
C VAL A 513 27.18 -22.88 2.57
N PHE A 514 27.43 -22.29 3.73
CA PHE A 514 26.45 -21.44 4.40
C PHE A 514 26.07 -20.22 3.54
N ALA A 515 27.04 -19.52 2.95
CA ALA A 515 26.77 -18.38 2.06
C ALA A 515 25.94 -18.79 0.83
N ILE A 516 26.25 -19.93 0.20
CA ILE A 516 25.47 -20.45 -0.93
C ILE A 516 24.03 -20.78 -0.51
N VAL A 517 23.85 -21.41 0.65
CA VAL A 517 22.51 -21.73 1.19
C VAL A 517 21.73 -20.45 1.52
N VAL A 518 22.37 -19.43 2.11
CA VAL A 518 21.73 -18.14 2.40
C VAL A 518 21.31 -17.44 1.12
N VAL A 519 22.15 -17.40 0.09
CA VAL A 519 21.81 -16.80 -1.20
C VAL A 519 20.70 -17.58 -1.90
N ALA A 520 20.74 -18.92 -1.88
CA ALA A 520 19.68 -19.75 -2.45
C ALA A 520 18.34 -19.57 -1.70
N LEU A 521 18.39 -19.51 -0.36
CA LEU A 521 17.24 -19.26 0.49
C LEU A 521 16.66 -17.86 0.22
N ASN A 522 17.50 -16.84 0.09
CA ASN A 522 17.07 -15.50 -0.31
C ASN A 522 16.34 -15.52 -1.65
N CYS A 523 16.92 -16.16 -2.68
CA CYS A 523 16.30 -16.27 -4.00
C CYS A 523 14.92 -16.96 -3.97
N VAL A 524 14.73 -17.95 -3.09
CA VAL A 524 13.43 -18.62 -2.89
C VAL A 524 12.47 -17.72 -2.11
N LEU A 525 12.96 -17.00 -1.11
CA LEU A 525 12.15 -16.11 -0.30
C LEU A 525 11.67 -14.87 -1.07
N LEU A 526 12.40 -14.41 -2.10
CA LEU A 526 11.95 -13.37 -3.04
C LEU A 526 10.65 -13.74 -3.80
N LEU A 527 10.21 -15.00 -3.76
CA LEU A 527 8.91 -15.43 -4.30
C LEU A 527 7.75 -15.12 -3.34
N SER A 528 8.04 -14.74 -2.09
CA SER A 528 7.07 -14.30 -1.10
C SER A 528 6.97 -12.78 -1.11
N THR A 529 5.77 -12.25 -1.30
CA THR A 529 5.49 -10.82 -1.19
C THR A 529 5.72 -10.30 0.24
N SER A 530 5.50 -11.14 1.26
CA SER A 530 5.80 -10.81 2.65
C SER A 530 7.30 -10.76 2.94
N TYR A 531 8.11 -11.49 2.18
CA TYR A 531 9.57 -11.39 2.35
C TYR A 531 10.07 -10.00 2.00
N MET A 532 9.49 -9.33 1.00
CA MET A 532 9.86 -7.95 0.66
C MET A 532 9.69 -7.00 1.86
N GLU A 533 8.66 -7.20 2.70
CA GLU A 533 8.41 -6.39 3.89
C GLU A 533 9.40 -6.70 5.03
N TYR A 534 9.84 -7.97 5.14
CA TYR A 534 10.67 -8.46 6.25
C TYR A 534 12.10 -8.84 5.83
N GLU A 535 12.54 -8.46 4.64
CA GLU A 535 13.86 -8.81 4.07
C GLU A 535 15.00 -8.36 5.00
N HIS A 536 14.82 -7.19 5.63
CA HIS A 536 15.76 -6.64 6.60
C HIS A 536 16.00 -7.57 7.80
N TYR A 537 14.97 -8.27 8.31
CA TYR A 537 15.14 -9.26 9.37
C TYR A 537 15.96 -10.46 8.89
N PHE A 538 15.73 -10.93 7.67
CA PHE A 538 16.52 -12.03 7.10
C PHE A 538 18.00 -11.66 7.03
N TRP A 539 18.35 -10.50 6.48
CA TRP A 539 19.74 -10.06 6.42
C TRP A 539 20.32 -9.84 7.81
N TYR A 540 19.58 -9.23 8.73
CA TYR A 540 19.99 -9.05 10.13
C TYR A 540 20.34 -10.39 10.80
N TYR A 541 19.48 -11.40 10.69
CA TYR A 541 19.74 -12.71 11.30
C TYR A 541 20.89 -13.45 10.62
N MET A 542 20.99 -13.40 9.29
CA MET A 542 22.04 -14.09 8.55
C MET A 542 23.42 -13.46 8.79
N THR A 543 23.50 -12.13 8.79
CA THR A 543 24.73 -11.37 9.10
C THR A 543 25.17 -11.57 10.55
N SER A 544 24.23 -11.52 11.50
CA SER A 544 24.50 -11.82 12.92
C SER A 544 25.02 -13.24 13.13
N THR A 545 24.44 -14.21 12.42
CA THR A 545 24.88 -15.61 12.47
C THR A 545 26.29 -15.78 11.92
N ILE A 546 26.61 -15.12 10.80
CA ILE A 546 27.98 -15.12 10.23
C ILE A 546 28.96 -14.50 11.22
N ALA A 547 28.63 -13.34 11.81
CA ALA A 547 29.49 -12.66 12.79
C ALA A 547 29.78 -13.55 14.00
N PHE A 548 28.76 -14.25 14.52
CA PHE A 548 28.92 -15.16 15.65
C PHE A 548 29.78 -16.39 15.31
N ILE A 549 29.60 -16.98 14.12
CA ILE A 549 30.46 -18.07 13.63
C ILE A 549 31.93 -17.61 13.55
N GLN A 550 32.19 -16.40 13.04
CA GLN A 550 33.55 -15.86 12.98
C GLN A 550 34.14 -15.62 14.37
N LEU A 551 33.35 -15.10 15.31
CA LEU A 551 33.78 -14.90 16.69
C LEU A 551 34.12 -16.24 17.36
N ALA A 552 33.28 -17.26 17.20
CA ALA A 552 33.51 -18.60 17.74
C ALA A 552 34.80 -19.23 17.18
N ILE A 553 35.05 -19.08 15.87
CA ILE A 553 36.28 -19.55 15.23
C ILE A 553 37.50 -18.79 15.77
N ALA A 554 37.41 -17.46 15.92
CA ALA A 554 38.49 -16.64 16.45
C ALA A 554 38.84 -16.99 17.91
N VAL A 555 37.83 -17.15 18.76
CA VAL A 555 38.00 -17.57 20.16
C VAL A 555 38.61 -18.98 20.23
N ARG A 556 38.12 -19.92 19.40
CA ARG A 556 38.68 -21.28 19.32
C ARG A 556 40.16 -21.27 18.94
N ASN A 557 40.52 -20.49 17.92
CA ASN A 557 41.90 -20.39 17.44
C ASN A 557 42.80 -19.70 18.48
N HIS A 558 42.29 -18.70 19.19
CA HIS A 558 42.99 -18.05 20.28
C HIS A 558 43.26 -19.02 21.44
N TYR A 559 42.22 -19.72 21.92
CA TYR A 559 42.33 -20.69 23.00
C TYR A 559 43.33 -21.80 22.65
N ARG A 560 43.24 -22.36 21.44
CA ARG A 560 44.16 -23.41 20.98
C ARG A 560 45.61 -22.97 20.93
N SER A 561 45.85 -21.73 20.53
CA SER A 561 47.21 -21.21 20.47
C SER A 561 47.73 -20.73 21.83
N ALA A 562 46.86 -20.36 22.77
CA ALA A 562 47.23 -19.95 24.12
C ALA A 562 47.48 -21.14 25.07
N HIS A 563 46.86 -22.30 24.82
CA HIS A 563 46.93 -23.47 25.70
C HIS A 563 47.34 -24.77 24.96
N PRO A 564 48.51 -24.80 24.29
CA PRO A 564 48.90 -25.93 23.44
C PRO A 564 49.00 -27.27 24.19
N ALA A 565 49.39 -27.26 25.47
CA ALA A 565 49.51 -28.47 26.31
C ALA A 565 48.15 -29.11 26.67
N ILE A 566 47.08 -28.30 26.78
CA ILE A 566 45.72 -28.80 27.04
C ILE A 566 45.13 -29.36 25.75
N VAL A 567 45.40 -28.72 24.61
CA VAL A 567 44.94 -29.20 23.28
C VAL A 567 45.55 -30.57 22.95
N SER A 568 46.83 -30.78 23.23
CA SER A 568 47.48 -32.09 23.01
C SER A 568 46.96 -33.21 23.93
N LEU A 569 46.42 -32.86 25.10
CA LEU A 569 45.83 -33.83 26.04
C LEU A 569 44.42 -34.29 25.62
N VAL A 570 43.72 -33.46 24.86
CA VAL A 570 42.32 -33.67 24.44
C VAL A 570 42.21 -34.18 23.00
N ASP A 571 43.28 -34.06 22.19
CA ASP A 571 43.36 -34.62 20.83
C ASP A 571 43.12 -36.14 20.71
N PRO A 572 43.39 -37.01 21.73
CA PRO A 572 42.99 -38.41 21.67
C PRO A 572 41.46 -38.62 21.75
N PHE A 573 40.70 -37.61 22.22
CA PHE A 573 39.23 -37.60 22.27
C PHE A 573 38.59 -36.95 21.02
N THR A 574 39.28 -37.09 19.88
CA THR A 574 38.86 -36.61 18.54
C THR A 574 37.55 -37.22 18.04
N THR A 575 36.97 -38.19 18.74
CA THR A 575 35.63 -38.74 18.47
C THR A 575 34.48 -37.76 18.72
N LEU A 576 34.67 -36.71 19.54
CA LEU A 576 33.68 -35.61 19.63
C LEU A 576 33.85 -34.56 18.52
N GLN A 577 35.05 -34.42 17.95
CA GLN A 577 35.41 -33.36 17.02
C GLN A 577 34.95 -33.65 15.58
N GLU A 578 34.75 -34.93 15.23
CA GLU A 578 34.17 -35.38 13.96
C GLU A 578 32.65 -35.59 14.01
N ASN A 579 32.04 -35.45 15.20
CA ASN A 579 30.61 -35.70 15.35
C ASN A 579 29.82 -34.47 14.92
N THR A 580 29.59 -34.37 13.61
CA THR A 580 28.81 -33.31 12.95
C THR A 580 27.46 -33.08 13.64
N LEU A 581 26.87 -34.14 14.20
CA LEU A 581 25.62 -34.08 14.96
C LEU A 581 25.75 -33.22 16.22
N LEU A 582 26.84 -33.35 16.97
CA LEU A 582 27.06 -32.60 18.20
C LEU A 582 27.35 -31.11 17.92
N GLN A 583 28.07 -30.83 16.82
CA GLN A 583 28.29 -29.46 16.35
C GLN A 583 26.99 -28.82 15.85
N MET A 584 26.17 -29.56 15.11
CA MET A 584 24.84 -29.12 14.69
C MET A 584 23.93 -28.92 15.90
N LEU A 585 23.92 -29.82 16.88
CA LEU A 585 23.16 -29.69 18.11
C LEU A 585 23.62 -28.50 18.96
N ALA A 586 24.91 -28.19 19.01
CA ALA A 586 25.43 -27.00 19.69
C ALA A 586 25.00 -25.71 18.99
N VAL A 587 25.05 -25.66 17.65
CA VAL A 587 24.55 -24.50 16.87
C VAL A 587 23.04 -24.37 17.04
N VAL A 588 22.29 -25.46 16.96
CA VAL A 588 20.83 -25.48 17.20
C VAL A 588 20.50 -25.04 18.62
N LEU A 589 21.25 -25.50 19.63
CA LEU A 589 21.06 -25.09 21.02
C LEU A 589 21.35 -23.60 21.22
N ILE A 590 22.40 -23.06 20.58
CA ILE A 590 22.71 -21.62 20.60
C ILE A 590 21.61 -20.82 19.89
N LEU A 591 21.08 -21.32 18.77
CA LEU A 591 19.95 -20.70 18.07
C LEU A 591 18.67 -20.75 18.90
N ILE A 592 18.41 -21.84 19.62
CA ILE A 592 17.28 -21.97 20.56
C ILE A 592 17.46 -21.00 21.72
N LEU A 593 18.65 -20.91 22.32
CA LEU A 593 18.94 -19.97 23.40
C LEU A 593 18.80 -18.51 22.94
N ALA A 594 19.31 -18.18 21.75
CA ALA A 594 19.13 -16.86 21.15
C ALA A 594 17.65 -16.55 20.89
N ARG A 595 16.87 -17.52 20.39
CA ARG A 595 15.42 -17.38 20.18
C ARG A 595 14.64 -17.28 21.50
N VAL A 596 15.04 -18.01 22.54
CA VAL A 596 14.43 -17.94 23.87
C VAL A 596 14.73 -16.59 24.53
N CYS A 597 15.98 -16.09 24.43
CA CYS A 597 16.33 -14.74 24.87
C CYS A 597 15.54 -13.66 24.10
N ASN A 598 15.34 -13.83 22.79
CA ASN A 598 14.56 -12.88 22.00
C ASN A 598 13.05 -12.97 22.29
N TYR A 599 12.50 -14.17 22.51
CA TYR A 599 11.12 -14.38 22.94
C TYR A 599 10.87 -13.79 24.34
N TRP A 600 11.87 -13.88 25.24
CA TRP A 600 11.85 -13.24 26.55
C TRP A 600 11.92 -11.70 26.46
N ASN A 601 12.60 -11.15 25.44
CA ASN A 601 12.60 -9.72 25.14
C ASN A 601 11.25 -9.24 24.61
N VAL A 602 10.55 -10.05 23.80
CA VAL A 602 9.21 -9.72 23.27
C VAL A 602 8.14 -9.72 24.37
N LEU A 603 8.25 -10.56 25.39
CA LEU A 603 7.30 -10.65 26.51
C LEU A 603 7.36 -9.45 27.48
N ASN A 604 8.47 -8.71 27.53
CA ASN A 604 8.66 -7.58 28.46
C ASN A 604 8.52 -6.19 27.79
N GLY A 605 8.03 -6.13 26.55
CA GLY A 605 7.49 -4.91 25.93
C GLY A 605 8.51 -3.94 25.31
N GLU A 606 9.80 -4.03 25.64
CA GLU A 606 10.85 -3.22 24.98
C GLU A 606 12.04 -4.09 24.56
N ASP A 607 12.30 -4.16 23.26
CA ASP A 607 13.52 -4.77 22.71
C ASP A 607 14.76 -4.00 23.20
N ILE A 608 15.81 -4.71 23.62
CA ILE A 608 17.12 -4.12 23.96
C ILE A 608 17.65 -3.22 22.83
N GLY A 609 17.40 -3.58 21.57
CA GLY A 609 17.74 -2.74 20.42
C GLY A 609 16.99 -1.40 20.43
N GLN A 610 15.68 -1.45 20.65
CA GLN A 610 14.84 -0.24 20.77
C GLN A 610 15.19 0.57 22.03
N TRP A 611 15.45 -0.10 23.15
CA TRP A 611 15.87 0.52 24.40
C TRP A 611 17.21 1.24 24.23
N LEU A 612 18.21 0.61 23.60
CA LEU A 612 19.51 1.23 23.32
C LEU A 612 19.43 2.42 22.35
N ASN A 613 18.45 2.42 21.43
CA ASN A 613 18.25 3.51 20.46
C ASN A 613 17.47 4.72 21.02
N LYS A 614 16.89 4.62 22.21
CA LYS A 614 16.27 5.79 22.88
C LYS A 614 17.31 6.87 23.17
N SER A 615 16.90 8.13 23.06
CA SER A 615 17.74 9.31 23.29
C SER A 615 18.53 9.25 24.59
N ASP A 616 17.90 8.70 25.63
CA ASP A 616 18.43 8.68 27.00
C ASP A 616 19.50 7.61 27.18
N ASN A 617 19.49 6.58 26.32
CA ASN A 617 20.37 5.41 26.38
C ASN A 617 21.50 5.43 25.35
N LYS A 618 21.58 6.47 24.50
CA LYS A 618 22.66 6.65 23.51
C LYS A 618 24.06 6.57 24.10
N ARG A 619 24.25 6.97 25.38
CA ARG A 619 25.54 6.84 26.08
C ARG A 619 25.93 5.39 26.35
N VAL A 620 24.96 4.53 26.67
CA VAL A 620 25.16 3.09 26.89
C VAL A 620 25.49 2.40 25.57
N LEU A 621 24.75 2.72 24.50
CA LEU A 621 25.04 2.21 23.15
C LEU A 621 26.43 2.65 22.68
N SER A 622 26.80 3.92 22.87
CA SER A 622 28.12 4.43 22.52
C SER A 622 29.23 3.72 23.30
N ALA A 623 29.03 3.47 24.59
CA ALA A 623 29.99 2.73 25.41
C ALA A 623 30.14 1.27 24.95
N LEU A 624 29.05 0.59 24.62
CA LEU A 624 29.07 -0.77 24.06
C LEU A 624 29.83 -0.81 22.73
N VAL A 625 29.55 0.13 21.81
CA VAL A 625 30.26 0.24 20.52
C VAL A 625 31.75 0.50 20.75
N ILE A 626 32.12 1.41 21.65
CA ILE A 626 33.53 1.68 21.98
C ILE A 626 34.20 0.43 22.56
N CYS A 627 33.56 -0.27 23.50
CA CYS A 627 34.08 -1.53 24.06
C CYS A 627 34.23 -2.63 22.99
N SER A 628 33.27 -2.76 22.08
CA SER A 628 33.35 -3.67 20.93
C SER A 628 34.48 -3.29 19.99
N LEU A 629 34.68 -2.00 19.71
CA LEU A 629 35.78 -1.51 18.87
C LEU A 629 37.15 -1.72 19.54
N ILE A 630 37.26 -1.54 20.85
CA ILE A 630 38.48 -1.85 21.61
C ILE A 630 38.76 -3.35 21.57
N ALA A 631 37.73 -4.19 21.76
CA ALA A 631 37.87 -5.64 21.67
C ALA A 631 38.27 -6.10 20.26
N ILE A 632 37.65 -5.54 19.21
CA ILE A 632 37.98 -5.81 17.81
C ILE A 632 39.41 -5.33 17.51
N SER A 633 39.79 -4.13 17.94
CA SER A 633 41.14 -3.58 17.76
C SER A 633 42.21 -4.42 18.47
N TYR A 634 41.93 -4.85 19.71
CA TYR A 634 42.78 -5.78 20.44
C TYR A 634 42.93 -7.11 19.69
N LEU A 635 41.81 -7.70 19.23
CA LEU A 635 41.80 -8.93 18.44
C LEU A 635 42.56 -8.78 17.11
N MET A 636 42.45 -7.65 16.42
CA MET A 636 43.20 -7.31 15.20
C MET A 636 44.71 -7.15 15.46
N SER A 637 45.09 -6.56 16.60
CA SER A 637 46.49 -6.35 16.98
C SER A 637 47.26 -7.66 17.20
N THR A 638 46.56 -8.77 17.47
CA THR A 638 47.18 -10.09 17.68
C THR A 638 47.72 -10.76 16.40
N LYS A 639 47.66 -10.10 15.21
CA LYS A 639 48.09 -10.62 13.89
C LYS A 639 47.45 -11.95 13.45
N ARG A 640 46.31 -12.33 14.04
CA ARG A 640 45.65 -13.65 13.81
C ARG A 640 44.41 -13.61 12.91
N PHE A 641 44.05 -12.45 12.37
CA PHE A 641 42.97 -12.30 11.39
C PHE A 641 43.54 -12.06 9.99
N GLY A 642 43.01 -12.77 8.99
CA GLY A 642 43.35 -12.52 7.59
C GLY A 642 42.77 -11.18 7.10
N LYS A 643 43.39 -10.55 6.08
CA LYS A 643 42.89 -9.30 5.47
C LYS A 643 41.41 -9.38 5.05
N GLN A 644 40.96 -10.55 4.62
CA GLN A 644 39.57 -10.82 4.22
C GLN A 644 38.59 -10.79 5.41
N GLN A 645 39.02 -11.20 6.59
CA GLN A 645 38.18 -11.18 7.80
C GLN A 645 38.06 -9.77 8.38
N CYS A 646 39.10 -8.95 8.26
CA CYS A 646 39.04 -7.53 8.63
C CYS A 646 38.09 -6.74 7.71
N LEU A 647 38.11 -7.02 6.40
CA LEU A 647 37.16 -6.45 5.43
C LEU A 647 35.72 -6.89 5.72
N LEU A 648 35.50 -8.15 6.09
CA LEU A 648 34.17 -8.65 6.44
C LEU A 648 33.62 -8.00 7.72
N ILE A 649 34.42 -7.91 8.78
CA ILE A 649 34.01 -7.28 10.05
C ILE A 649 33.80 -5.78 9.86
N SER A 650 34.68 -5.10 9.11
CA SER A 650 34.50 -3.72 8.70
C SER A 650 33.21 -3.53 7.89
N GLY A 651 32.94 -4.40 6.92
CA GLY A 651 31.73 -4.34 6.11
C GLY A 651 30.46 -4.56 6.93
N LEU A 652 30.46 -5.52 7.86
CA LEU A 652 29.36 -5.75 8.79
C LEU A 652 29.14 -4.58 9.75
N PHE A 653 30.21 -3.90 10.17
CA PHE A 653 30.13 -2.67 10.98
C PHE A 653 29.51 -1.51 10.20
N TRP A 654 29.87 -1.34 8.91
CA TRP A 654 29.25 -0.32 8.06
C TRP A 654 27.79 -0.64 7.69
N VAL A 655 27.44 -1.92 7.51
CA VAL A 655 26.05 -2.37 7.29
C VAL A 655 25.18 -2.20 8.54
N TYR A 656 25.77 -2.25 9.75
CA TYR A 656 25.05 -1.96 11.00
C TYR A 656 24.90 -0.45 11.27
N LEU A 657 25.80 0.38 10.72
CA LEU A 657 25.74 1.84 10.83
C LEU A 657 24.82 2.49 9.79
N TYR A 658 24.56 1.80 8.67
CA TYR A 658 23.54 2.14 7.69
C TYR A 658 22.17 1.70 8.20
#